data_AF-A0ABD4ABW9-F1
#
_entry.id   AF-A0ABD4ABW9-F1
#
_cell.length_a   1.000
_cell.length_b   1.000
_cell.length_c   1.000
_cell.angle_alpha   90.00
_cell.angle_beta   90.00
_cell.angle_gamma   90.00
#
_symmetry.space_group_name_H-M   'P 1'
#
loop_
_entity.id
_entity.type
_entity.pdbx_description
1 polymer ?
#
loop_
_entity_poly.entity_id
_entity_poly.type
_entity_poly.pdbx_seq_one_letter_code
_entity_poly.pdbx_strand_id
1 'polypeptide(L)'
;MVPTTNENLIIPIDRKSLESIADWFDQQKNRFYPLGWTYVKTQRQMEELFYRSIMKVHKELHRLKGETDFESWVTSIFIHICREFTTDISLLASEENNPHNDLFQALDQLNMEEKEALVLTYVSGFPYEKAAHLLQVSIEKLKELLFSGIQSLRKELGYGSTFHGCKEYQKDYTSYLDRTMERSKKIEFEIHVYHCQNCQEDLGTFQDVRIYLTEQSKELPIPTGFMKNIKARLAEEEKKRRQKIKKRNKWVFIFAVVCTLIIGIGFFTGTFAKLYYTWTVEDQELLPYLQHDFGEMLNLEAESNGVKVKIKSAISDEFQTLIFYEIEDTEADNQYAIMFGDGVIVENEFDLMNTEAYPVYYPPDLESAINKEKKNVYHGKMGLFPIREDNGTIKLVITQLMKLNDASSNPDEVYDGNYKTGEWEFEIPVKKLPTKQFALVEKIEVEGVPMRFDKLIIAPTATILQYSINAIQPEKNLSGITFDNLVVNNKRVNADLYGFTFIDAEDDKGWMTYQAHFKPIFGEKPKEVKIQLKEAFLTVGDQKIVELDPSQNYPQTFEYAGSTITIEKVEIGNPSKVVISDDNIENRTYETLNLGINGDENIEMGMKNDSVIVDKNGNKYDPIDDLVKYEEIEQPRYFVTKYDISLQSDKAGEEVVPKRLEIYGYNTTKYLNNVVKISLD
;
A
#
# COMPACT_ATOMS: atom_id res chain seq x y z
N MET A 1 14.29 80.22 -28.77
CA MET A 1 13.41 79.07 -29.03
C MET A 1 14.07 77.85 -28.43
N VAL A 2 13.49 77.35 -27.35
CA VAL A 2 13.93 76.16 -26.61
C VAL A 2 13.27 74.95 -27.30
N PRO A 3 14.01 73.91 -27.73
CA PRO A 3 13.45 72.59 -27.89
C PRO A 3 13.49 71.88 -26.53
N THR A 4 12.31 71.45 -26.11
CA THR A 4 11.98 70.69 -24.91
C THR A 4 12.68 69.32 -24.87
N THR A 5 13.09 68.94 -23.66
CA THR A 5 13.57 67.62 -23.23
C THR A 5 12.47 66.55 -23.23
N ASN A 6 12.94 65.29 -23.23
CA ASN A 6 12.26 64.01 -22.98
C ASN A 6 11.77 63.20 -24.18
N GLU A 7 12.73 62.70 -24.96
CA GLU A 7 12.61 61.38 -25.58
C GLU A 7 12.79 60.30 -24.48
N ASN A 8 11.67 59.90 -23.88
CA ASN A 8 11.57 58.60 -23.22
C ASN A 8 11.80 57.53 -24.30
N LEU A 9 13.00 56.93 -24.31
CA LEU A 9 13.30 55.78 -25.14
C LEU A 9 12.49 54.59 -24.63
N ILE A 10 11.32 54.39 -25.23
CA ILE A 10 10.45 53.23 -25.06
C ILE A 10 11.27 51.99 -25.47
N ILE A 11 11.71 51.18 -24.50
CA ILE A 11 12.29 49.86 -24.78
C ILE A 11 11.18 48.82 -24.61
N PRO A 12 10.82 48.06 -25.67
CA PRO A 12 9.69 47.13 -25.64
C PRO A 12 9.90 45.90 -24.75
N ILE A 13 8.79 45.22 -24.52
CA ILE A 13 8.43 44.09 -23.65
C ILE A 13 9.39 42.87 -23.55
N ASP A 14 10.53 42.81 -24.26
CA ASP A 14 11.48 41.67 -24.18
C ASP A 14 12.75 41.94 -23.36
N ARG A 15 12.62 42.56 -22.17
CA ARG A 15 13.77 42.74 -21.27
C ARG A 15 14.37 41.41 -20.76
N LYS A 16 13.70 40.26 -20.94
CA LYS A 16 14.08 38.98 -20.34
C LYS A 16 15.11 38.19 -21.15
N SER A 17 15.32 38.47 -22.43
CA SER A 17 16.30 37.75 -23.22
C SER A 17 17.71 38.33 -23.03
N LEU A 18 18.73 37.47 -23.11
CA LEU A 18 20.13 37.89 -23.06
C LEU A 18 20.50 38.81 -24.24
N GLU A 19 19.82 38.63 -25.37
CA GLU A 19 20.01 39.40 -26.60
C GLU A 19 19.59 40.86 -26.42
N SER A 20 18.40 41.12 -25.88
CA SER A 20 17.92 42.48 -25.61
C SER A 20 18.82 43.26 -24.64
N ILE A 21 19.39 42.58 -23.64
CA ILE A 21 20.33 43.21 -22.69
C ILE A 21 21.65 43.52 -23.40
N ALA A 22 22.16 42.59 -24.23
CA ALA A 22 23.38 42.82 -25.00
C ALA A 22 23.21 43.98 -26.01
N ASP A 23 22.05 44.11 -26.65
CA ASP A 23 21.75 45.21 -27.56
C ASP A 23 21.69 46.56 -26.84
N TRP A 24 21.14 46.60 -25.63
CA TRP A 24 21.16 47.80 -24.81
C TRP A 24 22.60 48.25 -24.46
N PHE A 25 23.47 47.31 -24.08
CA PHE A 25 24.88 47.60 -23.85
C PHE A 25 25.62 48.06 -25.11
N ASP A 26 25.25 47.56 -26.29
CA ASP A 26 25.80 47.99 -27.58
C ASP A 26 25.40 49.44 -27.92
N GLN A 27 24.15 49.83 -27.61
CA GLN A 27 23.67 51.21 -27.77
C GLN A 27 24.37 52.18 -26.81
N GLN A 28 24.69 51.73 -25.59
CA GLN A 28 25.32 52.56 -24.54
C GLN A 28 26.85 52.41 -24.49
N LYS A 29 27.48 51.71 -25.44
CA LYS A 29 28.91 51.39 -25.40
C LYS A 29 29.82 52.62 -25.32
N ASN A 30 29.43 53.74 -25.93
CA ASN A 30 30.22 54.97 -25.89
C ASN A 30 30.33 55.56 -24.48
N ARG A 31 29.42 55.19 -23.55
CA ARG A 31 29.48 55.58 -22.14
C ARG A 31 30.21 54.53 -21.30
N PHE A 32 29.86 53.26 -21.48
CA PHE A 32 30.42 52.17 -20.68
C PHE A 32 31.85 51.80 -21.04
N TYR A 33 32.27 52.03 -22.28
CA TYR A 33 33.60 51.65 -22.75
C TYR A 33 34.71 52.55 -22.17
N PRO A 34 34.61 53.91 -22.21
CA PRO A 34 35.52 54.78 -21.47
C PRO A 34 35.50 54.51 -19.97
N LEU A 35 34.31 54.28 -19.39
CA LEU A 35 34.15 53.95 -17.97
C LEU A 35 34.84 52.63 -17.61
N GLY A 36 34.80 51.61 -18.47
CA GLY A 36 35.48 50.34 -18.21
C GLY A 36 37.00 50.48 -18.27
N TRP A 37 37.51 51.30 -19.19
CA TRP A 37 38.96 51.48 -19.42
C TRP A 37 39.69 52.13 -18.25
N THR A 38 38.96 52.74 -17.32
CA THR A 38 39.55 53.24 -16.07
C THR A 38 39.83 52.12 -15.07
N TYR A 39 39.30 50.91 -15.27
CA TYR A 39 39.46 49.78 -14.34
C TYR A 39 40.19 48.58 -14.93
N VAL A 40 40.25 48.46 -16.26
CA VAL A 40 40.89 47.32 -16.95
C VAL A 40 41.98 47.79 -17.90
N LYS A 41 42.94 46.91 -18.20
CA LYS A 41 44.14 47.25 -18.99
C LYS A 41 44.20 46.60 -20.37
N THR A 42 43.33 45.62 -20.64
CA THR A 42 43.34 44.87 -21.90
C THR A 42 41.96 44.78 -22.52
N GLN A 43 41.94 44.67 -23.85
CA GLN A 43 40.71 44.44 -24.60
C GLN A 43 39.95 43.18 -24.15
N ARG A 44 40.69 42.14 -23.77
CA ARG A 44 40.11 40.88 -23.29
C ARG A 44 39.39 41.05 -21.95
N GLN A 45 39.97 41.85 -21.04
CA GLN A 45 39.30 42.20 -19.78
C GLN A 45 38.07 43.07 -20.04
N MET A 46 38.14 43.99 -21.02
CA MET A 46 36.99 44.79 -21.43
C MET A 46 35.83 43.93 -21.95
N GLU A 47 36.12 42.93 -22.80
CA GLU A 47 35.12 41.98 -23.29
C GLU A 47 34.51 41.15 -22.13
N GLU A 48 35.33 40.69 -21.19
CA GLU A 48 34.86 39.93 -20.02
C GLU A 48 34.01 40.80 -19.07
N LEU A 49 34.38 42.07 -18.87
CA LEU A 49 33.62 43.04 -18.08
C LEU A 49 32.20 43.23 -18.63
N PHE A 50 32.09 43.46 -19.94
CA PHE A 50 30.78 43.57 -20.60
C PHE A 50 29.99 42.26 -20.54
N TYR A 51 30.65 41.12 -20.79
CA TYR A 51 30.01 39.80 -20.70
C TYR A 51 29.44 39.52 -19.30
N ARG A 52 30.23 39.73 -18.24
CA ARG A 52 29.80 39.54 -16.84
C ARG A 52 28.67 40.49 -16.48
N SER A 53 28.73 41.74 -16.95
CA SER A 53 27.69 42.74 -16.71
C SER A 53 26.36 42.32 -17.32
N ILE A 54 26.34 41.91 -18.58
CA ILE A 54 25.14 41.43 -19.28
C ILE A 54 24.56 40.20 -18.55
N MET A 55 25.40 39.25 -18.14
CA MET A 55 24.98 38.05 -17.42
C MET A 55 24.40 38.35 -16.03
N LYS A 56 25.02 39.27 -15.27
CA LYS A 56 24.54 39.68 -13.93
C LYS A 56 23.22 40.43 -14.04
N VAL A 57 23.09 41.34 -15.01
CA VAL A 57 21.83 42.03 -15.33
C VAL A 57 20.73 41.02 -15.66
N HIS A 58 20.97 40.07 -16.57
CA HIS A 58 19.98 39.05 -16.92
C HIS A 58 19.55 38.19 -15.71
N LYS A 59 20.50 37.81 -14.85
CA LYS A 59 20.23 37.02 -13.65
C LYS A 59 19.39 37.80 -12.63
N GLU A 60 19.68 39.08 -12.43
CA GLU A 60 19.09 39.89 -11.37
C GLU A 60 17.92 40.78 -11.83
N LEU A 61 17.58 40.77 -13.12
CA LEU A 61 16.51 41.58 -13.70
C LEU A 61 15.17 41.42 -12.96
N HIS A 62 14.85 40.21 -12.49
CA HIS A 62 13.63 39.93 -11.72
C HIS A 62 13.55 40.68 -10.37
N ARG A 63 14.66 41.25 -9.90
CA ARG A 63 14.76 42.00 -8.63
C ARG A 63 14.54 43.50 -8.81
N LEU A 64 14.54 44.01 -10.05
CA LEU A 64 14.32 45.42 -10.33
C LEU A 64 12.86 45.81 -9.99
N LYS A 65 12.68 46.67 -8.99
CA LYS A 65 11.36 47.20 -8.57
C LYS A 65 11.08 48.55 -9.25
N GLY A 66 9.80 48.88 -9.42
CA GLY A 66 9.31 49.93 -10.34
C GLY A 66 9.75 51.39 -10.09
N GLU A 67 10.45 51.70 -8.99
CA GLU A 67 10.91 53.06 -8.68
C GLU A 67 12.37 53.32 -9.11
N THR A 68 13.13 52.30 -9.52
CA THR A 68 14.54 52.46 -9.90
C THR A 68 14.71 52.66 -11.41
N ASP A 69 15.36 53.75 -11.82
CA ASP A 69 15.76 53.97 -13.21
C ASP A 69 16.65 52.81 -13.71
N PHE A 70 16.27 52.20 -14.83
CA PHE A 70 16.94 51.02 -15.38
C PHE A 70 18.40 51.33 -15.74
N GLU A 71 18.67 52.48 -16.34
CA GLU A 71 20.02 52.88 -16.70
C GLU A 71 20.90 53.02 -15.45
N SER A 72 20.39 53.68 -14.42
CA SER A 72 21.09 53.86 -13.14
C SER A 72 21.36 52.52 -12.43
N TRP A 73 20.42 51.58 -12.46
CA TRP A 73 20.60 50.23 -11.90
C TRP A 73 21.63 49.40 -12.68
N VAL A 74 21.59 49.42 -14.02
CA VAL A 74 22.61 48.73 -14.82
C VAL A 74 23.98 49.36 -14.62
N THR A 75 24.04 50.69 -14.51
CA THR A 75 25.29 51.42 -14.26
C THR A 75 25.91 51.03 -12.91
N SER A 76 25.10 50.88 -11.86
CA SER A 76 25.61 50.44 -10.56
C SER A 76 26.13 49.00 -10.59
N ILE A 77 25.47 48.09 -11.32
CA ILE A 77 25.97 46.73 -11.56
C ILE A 77 27.31 46.77 -12.32
N PHE A 78 27.41 47.59 -13.37
CA PHE A 78 28.62 47.71 -14.16
C PHE A 78 29.80 48.25 -13.33
N ILE A 79 29.62 49.34 -12.58
CA ILE A 79 30.65 49.89 -11.69
C ILE A 79 31.06 48.87 -10.62
N HIS A 80 30.11 48.14 -10.05
CA HIS A 80 30.42 47.12 -9.06
C HIS A 80 31.28 46.00 -9.66
N ILE A 81 30.99 45.55 -10.89
CA ILE A 81 31.85 44.58 -11.59
C ILE A 81 33.21 45.21 -11.92
N CYS A 82 33.27 46.47 -12.37
CA CYS A 82 34.54 47.19 -12.56
C CYS A 82 35.42 47.15 -11.31
N ARG A 83 34.83 47.39 -10.13
CA ARG A 83 35.53 47.34 -8.83
C ARG A 83 36.06 45.93 -8.51
N GLU A 84 35.29 44.88 -8.82
CA GLU A 84 35.75 43.47 -8.70
C GLU A 84 37.02 43.24 -9.54
N PHE A 85 37.09 43.77 -10.77
CA PHE A 85 38.28 43.64 -11.63
C PHE A 85 39.51 44.34 -11.05
N THR A 86 39.38 45.54 -10.46
CA THR A 86 40.51 46.21 -9.78
C THR A 86 41.03 45.43 -8.57
N THR A 87 40.17 44.65 -7.91
CA THR A 87 40.57 43.80 -6.77
C THR A 87 41.32 42.55 -7.24
N ASP A 88 40.97 42.00 -8.40
CA ASP A 88 41.68 40.87 -9.03
C ASP A 88 43.01 41.28 -9.67
N ILE A 89 43.13 42.51 -10.17
CA ILE A 89 44.36 43.04 -10.81
C ILE A 89 45.50 43.25 -9.80
N SER A 90 45.20 43.60 -8.54
CA SER A 90 46.21 43.73 -7.48
C SER A 90 46.89 42.40 -7.11
N LEU A 91 46.32 41.26 -7.52
CA LEU A 91 46.85 39.92 -7.31
C LEU A 91 47.64 39.37 -8.51
N LEU A 92 47.57 40.01 -9.68
CA LEU A 92 48.18 39.54 -10.93
C LEU A 92 48.92 40.67 -11.65
N ALA A 93 50.01 41.14 -11.05
CA ALA A 93 50.94 42.04 -11.74
C ALA A 93 51.66 41.25 -12.85
N SER A 94 51.21 41.42 -14.10
CA SER A 94 51.99 41.10 -15.29
C SER A 94 51.90 42.26 -16.27
N GLU A 95 53.08 42.76 -16.63
CA GLU A 95 53.29 43.88 -17.54
C GLU A 95 52.97 43.45 -18.98
N GLU A 96 51.86 43.93 -19.51
CA GLU A 96 51.71 44.18 -20.94
C GLU A 96 51.23 45.62 -21.10
N ASN A 97 52.22 46.53 -21.24
CA ASN A 97 51.99 47.91 -21.63
C ASN A 97 51.46 47.92 -23.07
N ASN A 98 50.16 48.16 -23.24
CA ASN A 98 49.66 48.65 -24.52
C ASN A 98 49.54 50.18 -24.48
N PRO A 99 50.09 50.88 -25.50
CA PRO A 99 50.34 52.30 -25.43
C PRO A 99 49.15 53.07 -25.98
N HIS A 100 48.11 53.34 -25.20
CA HIS A 100 47.19 54.40 -25.59
C HIS A 100 46.58 55.13 -24.40
N ASN A 101 46.91 56.43 -24.37
CA ASN A 101 46.26 57.52 -23.69
C ASN A 101 46.84 57.84 -22.30
N ASP A 102 47.73 58.83 -22.29
CA ASP A 102 48.34 59.47 -21.11
C ASP A 102 47.29 59.81 -20.03
N LEU A 103 46.03 60.03 -20.43
CA LEU A 103 44.91 60.25 -19.53
C LEU A 103 44.68 59.11 -18.53
N PHE A 104 44.59 57.85 -18.99
CA PHE A 104 44.23 56.74 -18.09
C PHE A 104 45.40 56.35 -17.18
N GLN A 105 46.63 56.52 -17.67
CA GLN A 105 47.82 56.37 -16.85
C GLN A 105 47.89 57.42 -15.75
N ALA A 106 47.53 58.67 -16.05
CA ALA A 106 47.45 59.73 -15.06
C ALA A 106 46.30 59.49 -14.05
N LEU A 107 45.13 59.04 -14.52
CA LEU A 107 44.00 58.67 -13.66
C LEU A 107 44.32 57.50 -12.71
N ASP A 108 45.18 56.56 -13.10
CA ASP A 108 45.62 55.45 -12.25
C ASP A 108 46.44 55.88 -11.04
N GLN A 109 47.02 57.09 -11.05
CA GLN A 109 47.79 57.62 -9.92
C GLN A 109 46.92 58.31 -8.86
N LEU A 110 45.64 58.54 -9.16
CA LEU A 110 44.70 59.17 -8.22
C LEU A 110 44.20 58.16 -7.19
N ASN A 111 43.78 58.66 -6.02
CA ASN A 111 43.03 57.81 -5.09
C ASN A 111 41.67 57.42 -5.70
N MET A 112 41.13 56.29 -5.24
CA MET A 112 39.93 55.71 -5.87
C MET A 112 38.71 56.64 -5.81
N GLU A 113 38.49 57.36 -4.70
CA GLU A 113 37.32 58.26 -4.58
C GLU A 113 37.40 59.44 -5.56
N GLU A 114 38.58 60.05 -5.72
CA GLU A 114 38.84 61.11 -6.70
C GLU A 114 38.73 60.61 -8.12
N LYS A 115 39.36 59.45 -8.41
CA LYS A 115 39.34 58.81 -9.72
C LYS A 115 37.90 58.54 -10.15
N GLU A 116 37.10 57.91 -9.28
CA GLU A 116 35.71 57.58 -9.61
C GLU A 116 34.83 58.83 -9.77
N ALA A 117 35.03 59.87 -8.96
CA ALA A 117 34.34 61.14 -9.09
C ALA A 117 34.60 61.81 -10.45
N LEU A 118 35.87 61.91 -10.87
CA LEU A 118 36.25 62.48 -12.17
C LEU A 118 35.72 61.64 -13.33
N VAL A 119 35.83 60.32 -13.23
CA VAL A 119 35.46 59.40 -14.30
C VAL A 119 33.96 59.37 -14.52
N LEU A 120 33.16 59.29 -13.46
CA LEU A 120 31.70 59.28 -13.63
C LEU A 120 31.21 60.62 -14.18
N THR A 121 31.82 61.72 -13.76
CA THR A 121 31.35 63.06 -14.07
C THR A 121 31.85 63.56 -15.43
N TYR A 122 33.16 63.53 -15.68
CA TYR A 122 33.78 64.15 -16.85
C TYR A 122 34.10 63.16 -17.97
N VAL A 123 34.43 61.91 -17.65
CA VAL A 123 34.71 60.86 -18.66
C VAL A 123 33.41 60.20 -19.15
N SER A 124 32.50 59.88 -18.23
CA SER A 124 31.23 59.19 -18.54
C SER A 124 30.05 60.14 -18.73
N GLY A 125 30.22 61.41 -18.35
CA GLY A 125 29.23 62.47 -18.56
C GLY A 125 27.97 62.36 -17.69
N PHE A 126 28.02 61.71 -16.52
CA PHE A 126 26.87 61.65 -15.63
C PHE A 126 26.62 63.00 -14.95
N PRO A 127 25.35 63.44 -14.81
CA PRO A 127 25.02 64.63 -14.03
C PRO A 127 25.36 64.43 -12.55
N TYR A 128 25.60 65.52 -11.83
CA TYR A 128 26.13 65.49 -10.45
C TYR A 128 25.23 64.70 -9.50
N GLU A 129 23.92 64.81 -9.65
CA GLU A 129 22.94 64.07 -8.84
C GLU A 129 23.10 62.55 -9.03
N LYS A 130 23.32 62.11 -10.28
CA LYS A 130 23.48 60.69 -10.64
C LYS A 130 24.85 60.17 -10.23
N ALA A 131 25.91 60.94 -10.45
CA ALA A 131 27.27 60.59 -10.03
C ALA A 131 27.36 60.47 -8.49
N ALA A 132 26.80 61.44 -7.76
CA ALA A 132 26.75 61.42 -6.29
C ALA A 132 25.97 60.21 -5.78
N HIS A 133 24.82 59.90 -6.39
CA HIS A 133 24.03 58.71 -6.04
C HIS A 133 24.77 57.40 -6.30
N LEU A 134 25.48 57.27 -7.44
CA LEU A 134 26.27 56.07 -7.76
C LEU A 134 27.46 55.87 -6.80
N LEU A 135 28.07 56.96 -6.34
CA LEU A 135 29.17 56.95 -5.37
C LEU A 135 28.71 56.89 -3.90
N GLN A 136 27.41 57.07 -3.64
CA GLN A 136 26.84 57.16 -2.29
C GLN A 136 27.43 58.31 -1.46
N VAL A 137 27.68 59.46 -2.09
CA VAL A 137 28.20 60.69 -1.44
C VAL A 137 27.23 61.86 -1.63
N SER A 138 27.38 62.94 -0.86
CA SER A 138 26.62 64.17 -1.11
C SER A 138 27.14 64.92 -2.34
N ILE A 139 26.33 65.80 -2.93
CA ILE A 139 26.75 66.64 -4.07
C ILE A 139 27.93 67.54 -3.68
N GLU A 140 27.95 68.03 -2.44
CA GLU A 140 29.04 68.82 -1.88
C GLU A 140 30.33 68.00 -1.83
N LYS A 141 30.23 66.76 -1.33
CA LYS A 141 31.38 65.85 -1.27
C LYS A 141 31.88 65.46 -2.66
N LEU A 142 30.97 65.27 -3.62
CA LEU A 142 31.34 65.05 -5.02
C LEU A 142 32.14 66.25 -5.56
N LYS A 143 31.67 67.50 -5.33
CA LYS A 143 32.38 68.71 -5.77
C LYS A 143 33.77 68.84 -5.14
N GLU A 144 33.93 68.47 -3.87
CA GLU A 144 35.24 68.40 -3.22
C GLU A 144 36.16 67.37 -3.90
N LEU A 145 35.66 66.16 -4.17
CA LEU A 145 36.41 65.11 -4.86
C LEU A 145 36.77 65.48 -6.31
N LEU A 146 35.89 66.18 -7.02
CA LEU A 146 36.18 66.70 -8.35
C LEU A 146 37.29 67.76 -8.30
N PHE A 147 37.26 68.63 -7.29
CA PHE A 147 38.28 69.66 -7.10
C PHE A 147 39.63 69.04 -6.75
N SER A 148 39.69 68.18 -5.73
CA SER A 148 40.94 67.52 -5.32
C SER A 148 41.45 66.56 -6.40
N GLY A 149 40.56 65.86 -7.09
CA GLY A 149 40.91 65.01 -8.22
C GLY A 149 41.52 65.79 -9.39
N ILE A 150 40.95 66.94 -9.78
CA ILE A 150 41.56 67.78 -10.83
C ILE A 150 42.92 68.29 -10.37
N GLN A 151 43.08 68.64 -9.10
CA GLN A 151 44.37 69.04 -8.54
C GLN A 151 45.41 67.91 -8.60
N SER A 152 45.04 66.69 -8.21
CA SER A 152 45.89 65.50 -8.31
C SER A 152 46.26 65.24 -9.77
N LEU A 153 45.30 65.30 -10.68
CA LEU A 153 45.52 65.04 -12.10
C LEU A 153 46.39 66.10 -12.78
N ARG A 154 46.23 67.38 -12.40
CA ARG A 154 47.07 68.49 -12.87
C ARG A 154 48.56 68.22 -12.61
N LYS A 155 48.89 67.67 -11.44
CA LYS A 155 50.26 67.31 -11.07
C LYS A 155 50.81 66.22 -11.99
N GLU A 156 50.04 65.17 -12.24
CA GLU A 156 50.46 64.04 -13.07
C GLU A 156 50.57 64.42 -14.57
N LEU A 157 49.74 65.33 -15.05
CA LEU A 157 49.78 65.87 -16.41
C LEU A 157 50.87 66.94 -16.63
N GLY A 158 51.67 67.27 -15.61
CA GLY A 158 52.81 68.19 -15.73
C GLY A 158 52.45 69.69 -15.69
N TYR A 159 51.23 70.06 -15.34
CA TYR A 159 50.76 71.46 -15.22
C TYR A 159 51.11 72.14 -13.88
N GLY A 160 51.98 71.51 -13.07
CA GLY A 160 52.45 72.01 -11.76
C GLY A 160 51.72 71.39 -10.55
N SER A 161 52.39 71.35 -9.39
CA SER A 161 51.95 70.59 -8.20
C SER A 161 51.11 71.38 -7.18
N THR A 162 51.03 72.71 -7.29
CA THR A 162 50.43 73.56 -6.26
C THR A 162 49.53 74.64 -6.84
N PHE A 163 48.29 74.71 -6.33
CA PHE A 163 47.42 75.87 -6.52
C PHE A 163 47.97 77.04 -5.70
N HIS A 164 48.25 78.15 -6.36
CA HIS A 164 48.81 79.36 -5.75
C HIS A 164 47.74 80.45 -5.52
N GLY A 165 46.51 80.21 -5.99
CA GLY A 165 45.35 81.06 -5.83
C GLY A 165 44.79 81.05 -4.40
N CYS A 166 43.98 82.06 -4.11
CA CYS A 166 43.34 82.26 -2.82
C CYS A 166 42.43 81.07 -2.44
N LYS A 167 42.71 80.44 -1.30
CA LYS A 167 41.99 79.25 -0.79
C LYS A 167 40.47 79.45 -0.68
N GLU A 168 40.03 80.66 -0.35
CA GLU A 168 38.60 80.98 -0.20
C GLU A 168 37.80 80.85 -1.50
N TYR A 169 38.46 81.02 -2.65
CA TYR A 169 37.86 81.00 -3.98
C TYR A 169 38.04 79.67 -4.73
N GLN A 170 38.90 78.77 -4.25
CA GLN A 170 39.14 77.46 -4.87
C GLN A 170 37.86 76.60 -4.95
N LYS A 171 37.04 76.60 -3.90
CA LYS A 171 35.73 75.91 -3.85
C LYS A 171 34.72 76.38 -4.89
N ASP A 172 34.96 77.55 -5.49
CA ASP A 172 34.04 78.21 -6.41
C ASP A 172 34.35 77.90 -7.88
N TYR A 173 35.50 77.27 -8.19
CA TYR A 173 35.93 76.98 -9.57
C TYR A 173 34.95 76.08 -10.32
N THR A 174 34.55 74.95 -9.72
CA THR A 174 33.60 74.00 -10.33
C THR A 174 32.27 74.69 -10.63
N SER A 175 31.69 75.38 -9.63
CA SER A 175 30.39 76.06 -9.78
C SER A 175 30.45 77.22 -10.80
N TYR A 176 31.61 77.88 -10.94
CA TYR A 176 31.83 78.92 -11.95
C TYR A 176 31.87 78.34 -13.37
N LEU A 177 32.68 77.31 -13.60
CA LEU A 177 32.84 76.69 -14.93
C LEU A 177 31.55 75.98 -15.39
N ASP A 178 30.78 75.44 -14.45
CA ASP A 178 29.48 74.82 -14.73
C ASP A 178 28.35 75.85 -14.93
N ARG A 179 28.62 77.13 -14.72
CA ARG A 179 27.63 78.23 -14.82
C ARG A 179 26.46 78.06 -13.83
N THR A 180 26.71 77.45 -12.68
CA THR A 180 25.72 77.20 -11.61
C THR A 180 25.84 78.16 -10.43
N MET A 181 26.82 79.06 -10.46
CA MET A 181 27.05 80.08 -9.43
C MET A 181 25.98 81.18 -9.43
N GLU A 182 25.53 81.60 -8.24
CA GLU A 182 24.60 82.73 -8.08
C GLU A 182 25.21 84.03 -8.64
N ARG A 183 24.37 84.88 -9.26
CA ARG A 183 24.80 86.09 -9.95
C ARG A 183 25.63 87.04 -9.07
N SER A 184 25.24 87.23 -7.81
CA SER A 184 25.92 88.09 -6.85
C SER A 184 27.36 87.61 -6.60
N LYS A 185 27.50 86.33 -6.24
CA LYS A 185 28.77 85.65 -6.00
C LYS A 185 29.65 85.54 -7.25
N LYS A 186 29.03 85.35 -8.42
CA LYS A 186 29.74 85.32 -9.71
C LYS A 186 30.45 86.64 -9.99
N ILE A 187 29.77 87.77 -9.78
CA ILE A 187 30.36 89.09 -10.00
C ILE A 187 31.54 89.30 -9.04
N GLU A 188 31.39 88.95 -7.77
CA GLU A 188 32.47 89.01 -6.77
C GLU A 188 33.69 88.17 -7.17
N PHE A 189 33.46 86.92 -7.58
CA PHE A 189 34.49 86.01 -8.05
C PHE A 189 35.20 86.52 -9.31
N GLU A 190 34.47 87.05 -10.30
CA GLU A 190 35.05 87.60 -11.53
C GLU A 190 35.90 88.85 -11.26
N ILE A 191 35.47 89.73 -10.34
CA ILE A 191 36.27 90.89 -9.89
C ILE A 191 37.58 90.40 -9.26
N HIS A 192 37.53 89.36 -8.42
CA HIS A 192 38.73 88.80 -7.80
C HIS A 192 39.67 88.18 -8.82
N VAL A 193 39.17 87.30 -9.70
CA VAL A 193 39.96 86.62 -10.74
C VAL A 193 40.62 87.63 -11.68
N TYR A 194 39.97 88.75 -11.99
CA TYR A 194 40.56 89.82 -12.80
C TYR A 194 41.79 90.48 -12.16
N HIS A 195 41.85 90.54 -10.82
CA HIS A 195 42.93 91.21 -10.08
C HIS A 195 43.95 90.25 -9.44
N CYS A 196 43.69 88.94 -9.45
CA CYS A 196 44.53 87.93 -8.83
C CYS A 196 45.09 86.96 -9.88
N GLN A 197 46.32 87.21 -10.33
CA GLN A 197 47.00 86.41 -11.35
C GLN A 197 47.04 84.91 -10.99
N ASN A 198 47.32 84.58 -9.72
CA ASN A 198 47.38 83.19 -9.28
C ASN A 198 46.01 82.49 -9.39
N CYS A 199 44.90 83.17 -9.06
CA CYS A 199 43.56 82.60 -9.21
C CYS A 199 43.16 82.46 -10.68
N GLN A 200 43.62 83.37 -11.54
CA GLN A 200 43.39 83.31 -12.98
C GLN A 200 44.10 82.11 -13.62
N GLU A 201 45.38 81.89 -13.28
CA GLU A 201 46.16 80.75 -13.75
C GLU A 201 45.62 79.42 -13.22
N ASP A 202 45.26 79.37 -11.94
CA ASP A 202 44.67 78.19 -11.33
C ASP A 202 43.30 77.84 -11.93
N LEU A 203 42.44 78.82 -12.17
CA LEU A 203 41.14 78.59 -12.82
C LEU A 203 41.31 78.15 -14.28
N GLY A 204 42.26 78.74 -15.01
CA GLY A 204 42.57 78.36 -16.40
C GLY A 204 43.06 76.93 -16.50
N THR A 205 44.05 76.55 -15.70
CA THR A 205 44.56 75.17 -15.67
C THR A 205 43.50 74.16 -15.19
N PHE A 206 42.64 74.54 -14.24
CA PHE A 206 41.50 73.71 -13.82
C PHE A 206 40.52 73.46 -14.97
N GLN A 207 40.25 74.49 -15.78
CA GLN A 207 39.43 74.37 -16.98
C GLN A 207 40.09 73.49 -18.05
N ASP A 208 41.39 73.63 -18.27
CA ASP A 208 42.14 72.85 -19.25
C ASP A 208 42.13 71.35 -18.91
N VAL A 209 42.37 70.99 -17.63
CA VAL A 209 42.32 69.59 -17.18
C VAL A 209 40.91 69.00 -17.35
N ARG A 210 39.86 69.77 -17.07
CA ARG A 210 38.48 69.35 -17.30
C ARG A 210 38.18 69.11 -18.80
N ILE A 211 38.63 70.02 -19.67
CA ILE A 211 38.46 69.89 -21.13
C ILE A 211 39.23 68.66 -21.62
N TYR A 212 40.47 68.48 -21.15
CA TYR A 212 41.31 67.31 -21.47
C TYR A 212 40.60 66.00 -21.11
N LEU A 213 40.06 65.87 -19.89
CA LEU A 213 39.25 64.72 -19.47
C LEU A 213 38.05 64.44 -20.38
N THR A 214 37.37 65.50 -20.82
CA THR A 214 36.12 65.39 -21.61
C THR A 214 36.39 65.07 -23.08
N GLU A 215 37.49 65.58 -23.65
CA GLU A 215 37.81 65.38 -25.07
C GLU A 215 38.60 64.08 -25.27
N GLN A 216 39.60 63.80 -24.44
CA GLN A 216 40.42 62.58 -24.57
C GLN A 216 39.63 61.30 -24.29
N SER A 217 38.57 61.37 -23.49
CA SER A 217 37.66 60.23 -23.27
C SER A 217 36.82 59.90 -24.51
N LYS A 218 36.52 60.88 -25.38
CA LYS A 218 35.78 60.69 -26.63
C LYS A 218 36.64 60.11 -27.75
N GLU A 219 37.95 60.31 -27.69
CA GLU A 219 38.92 59.84 -28.70
C GLU A 219 39.29 58.35 -28.55
N LEU A 220 38.78 57.65 -27.54
CA LEU A 220 39.03 56.22 -27.33
C LEU A 220 38.50 55.36 -28.49
N PRO A 221 39.35 54.67 -29.26
CA PRO A 221 38.90 53.83 -30.35
C PRO A 221 38.24 52.56 -29.80
N ILE A 222 36.94 52.37 -30.08
CA ILE A 222 36.23 51.11 -29.80
C ILE A 222 36.47 50.16 -30.99
N PRO A 223 37.09 48.97 -30.78
CA PRO A 223 37.36 48.03 -31.86
C PRO A 223 36.10 47.63 -32.64
N THR A 224 36.22 47.59 -33.96
CA THR A 224 35.13 47.20 -34.84
C THR A 224 34.70 45.77 -34.53
N GLY A 225 33.44 45.59 -34.14
CA GLY A 225 32.92 44.27 -33.77
C GLY A 225 33.17 43.84 -32.33
N PHE A 226 33.57 44.73 -31.41
CA PHE A 226 33.69 44.45 -29.98
C PHE A 226 32.51 43.65 -29.40
N MET A 227 31.28 44.12 -29.63
CA MET A 227 30.06 43.44 -29.15
C MET A 227 29.75 42.12 -29.86
N LYS A 228 30.36 41.84 -31.02
CA LYS A 228 30.10 40.61 -31.79
C LYS A 228 30.61 39.38 -31.04
N ASN A 229 31.82 39.45 -30.47
CA ASN A 229 32.42 38.34 -29.71
C ASN A 229 31.60 38.03 -28.45
N ILE A 230 31.17 39.09 -27.74
CA ILE A 230 30.35 38.99 -26.53
C ILE A 230 28.99 38.35 -26.86
N LYS A 231 28.29 38.86 -27.89
CA LYS A 231 26.99 38.32 -28.33
C LYS A 231 27.09 36.85 -28.76
N ALA A 232 28.15 36.46 -29.48
CA ALA A 232 28.37 35.07 -29.88
C ALA A 232 28.53 34.13 -28.68
N ARG A 233 29.31 34.55 -27.67
CA ARG A 233 29.53 33.78 -26.44
C ARG A 233 28.23 33.62 -25.63
N LEU A 234 27.43 34.69 -25.52
CA LEU A 234 26.13 34.65 -24.83
C LEU A 234 25.15 33.66 -25.50
N ALA A 235 25.11 33.64 -26.84
CA ALA A 235 24.25 32.73 -27.59
C ALA A 235 24.62 31.24 -27.38
N GLU A 236 25.92 30.93 -27.28
CA GLU A 236 26.38 29.56 -27.04
C GLU A 236 25.99 29.04 -25.63
N GLU A 237 26.14 29.89 -24.61
CA GLU A 237 25.70 29.64 -23.23
C GLU A 237 24.19 29.36 -23.16
N GLU A 238 23.38 30.17 -23.84
CA GLU A 238 21.94 29.98 -23.86
C GLU A 238 21.53 28.66 -24.53
N LYS A 239 22.20 28.29 -25.63
CA LYS A 239 21.99 27.00 -26.31
C LYS A 239 22.31 25.81 -25.39
N LYS A 240 23.44 25.85 -24.67
CA LYS A 240 23.81 24.82 -23.68
C LYS A 240 22.77 24.68 -22.57
N ARG A 241 22.26 25.82 -22.06
CA ARG A 241 21.20 25.83 -21.03
C ARG A 241 19.90 25.20 -21.54
N ARG A 242 19.44 25.55 -22.74
CA ARG A 242 18.22 24.99 -23.36
C ARG A 242 18.33 23.47 -23.56
N GLN A 243 19.49 22.96 -23.95
CA GLN A 243 19.71 21.52 -24.12
C GLN A 243 19.64 20.74 -22.79
N LYS A 244 20.24 21.26 -21.71
CA LYS A 244 20.15 20.63 -20.37
C LYS A 244 18.71 20.54 -19.88
N ILE A 245 17.91 21.60 -20.07
CA ILE A 245 16.49 21.62 -19.69
C ILE A 245 15.68 20.60 -20.50
N LYS A 246 15.89 20.52 -21.82
CA LYS A 246 15.24 19.50 -22.68
C LYS A 246 15.53 18.07 -22.22
N LYS A 247 16.79 17.78 -21.87
CA LYS A 247 17.20 16.44 -21.37
C LYS A 247 16.53 16.10 -20.04
N ARG A 248 16.46 17.06 -19.10
CA ARG A 248 15.79 16.87 -17.80
C ARG A 248 14.28 16.65 -17.98
N ASN A 249 13.62 17.45 -18.80
CA ASN A 249 12.18 17.34 -19.04
C ASN A 249 11.82 16.00 -19.70
N LYS A 250 12.67 15.48 -20.58
CA LYS A 250 12.48 14.13 -21.17
C LYS A 250 12.50 13.04 -20.10
N TRP A 251 13.42 13.10 -19.14
CA TRP A 251 13.49 12.14 -18.04
C TRP A 251 12.30 12.23 -17.08
N VAL A 252 11.85 13.44 -16.75
CA VAL A 252 10.64 13.65 -15.93
C VAL A 252 9.41 13.05 -16.61
N PHE A 253 9.27 13.25 -17.92
CA PHE A 253 8.16 12.68 -18.68
C PHE A 253 8.19 11.14 -18.70
N ILE A 254 9.37 10.54 -18.94
CA ILE A 254 9.52 9.08 -18.92
C ILE A 254 9.16 8.52 -17.53
N PHE A 255 9.64 9.15 -16.46
CA PHE A 255 9.34 8.71 -15.10
C PHE A 255 7.85 8.82 -14.78
N ALA A 256 7.20 9.93 -15.17
CA ALA A 256 5.77 10.11 -15.00
C ALA A 256 4.96 9.00 -15.71
N VAL A 257 5.29 8.69 -16.97
CA VAL A 257 4.62 7.62 -17.73
C VAL A 257 4.77 6.26 -17.06
N VAL A 258 5.99 5.92 -16.59
CA VAL A 258 6.25 4.65 -15.90
C VAL A 258 5.48 4.56 -14.59
N CYS A 259 5.46 5.62 -13.78
CA CYS A 259 4.68 5.64 -12.54
C CYS A 259 3.18 5.48 -12.82
N THR A 260 2.64 6.14 -13.84
CA THR A 260 1.23 5.98 -14.23
C THR A 260 0.93 4.54 -14.67
N LEU A 261 1.84 3.90 -15.41
CA LEU A 261 1.69 2.49 -15.78
C LEU A 261 1.72 1.56 -14.56
N ILE A 262 2.63 1.75 -13.61
CA ILE A 262 2.72 0.93 -12.39
C ILE A 262 1.45 1.08 -11.54
N ILE A 263 0.98 2.32 -11.34
CA ILE A 263 -0.26 2.59 -10.61
C ILE A 263 -1.45 1.96 -11.34
N GLY A 264 -1.51 2.10 -12.66
CA GLY A 264 -2.55 1.48 -13.48
C GLY A 264 -2.56 -0.05 -13.35
N ILE A 265 -1.41 -0.70 -13.52
CA ILE A 265 -1.28 -2.16 -13.38
C ILE A 265 -1.75 -2.58 -11.98
N GLY A 266 -1.20 -1.99 -10.92
CA GLY A 266 -1.52 -2.38 -9.55
C GLY A 266 -2.99 -2.14 -9.17
N PHE A 267 -3.66 -1.16 -9.78
CA PHE A 267 -5.10 -0.94 -9.62
C PHE A 267 -5.92 -2.02 -10.34
N PHE A 268 -5.62 -2.32 -11.61
CA PHE A 268 -6.36 -3.32 -12.39
C PHE A 268 -6.15 -4.76 -11.92
N THR A 269 -4.97 -5.08 -11.38
CA THR A 269 -4.66 -6.43 -10.89
C THR A 269 -4.99 -6.62 -9.41
N GLY A 270 -5.50 -5.60 -8.70
CA GLY A 270 -5.77 -5.66 -7.26
C GLY A 270 -4.51 -5.82 -6.39
N THR A 271 -3.31 -5.66 -6.95
CA THR A 271 -2.04 -5.93 -6.25
C THR A 271 -1.83 -5.00 -5.05
N PHE A 272 -2.31 -3.76 -5.11
CA PHE A 272 -2.24 -2.85 -3.97
C PHE A 272 -3.12 -3.29 -2.80
N ALA A 273 -4.33 -3.80 -3.08
CA ALA A 273 -5.22 -4.34 -2.04
C ALA A 273 -4.60 -5.58 -1.38
N LYS A 274 -4.03 -6.48 -2.19
CA LYS A 274 -3.30 -7.65 -1.68
C LYS A 274 -2.12 -7.26 -0.78
N LEU A 275 -1.31 -6.28 -1.18
CA LEU A 275 -0.20 -5.77 -0.38
C LEU A 275 -0.68 -5.09 0.90
N TYR A 276 -1.74 -4.28 0.82
CA TYR A 276 -2.36 -3.62 1.97
C TYR A 276 -2.75 -4.64 3.04
N TYR A 277 -3.53 -5.66 2.69
CA TYR A 277 -3.96 -6.68 3.65
C TYR A 277 -2.80 -7.52 4.19
N THR A 278 -1.78 -7.80 3.36
CA THR A 278 -0.57 -8.52 3.84
C THR A 278 0.18 -7.74 4.93
N TRP A 279 0.03 -6.41 4.98
CA TRP A 279 0.65 -5.57 6.00
C TRP A 279 -0.26 -5.23 7.17
N THR A 280 -1.58 -5.30 7.00
CA THR A 280 -2.55 -4.82 8.00
C THR A 280 -3.30 -5.94 8.72
N VAL A 281 -3.30 -7.16 8.17
CA VAL A 281 -4.07 -8.30 8.71
C VAL A 281 -3.11 -9.38 9.20
N GLU A 282 -3.18 -9.65 10.50
CA GLU A 282 -2.36 -10.67 11.19
C GLU A 282 -3.01 -12.06 11.14
N ASP A 283 -4.35 -12.11 11.06
CA ASP A 283 -5.13 -13.34 10.97
C ASP A 283 -4.87 -14.07 9.65
N GLN A 284 -4.16 -15.20 9.74
CA GLN A 284 -3.78 -16.03 8.59
C GLN A 284 -4.98 -16.74 7.95
N GLU A 285 -6.08 -16.93 8.68
CA GLU A 285 -7.28 -17.54 8.15
C GLU A 285 -8.14 -16.54 7.37
N LEU A 286 -8.27 -15.31 7.87
CA LEU A 286 -9.00 -14.24 7.17
C LEU A 286 -8.22 -13.68 5.95
N LEU A 287 -6.89 -13.57 6.06
CA LEU A 287 -6.05 -12.93 5.04
C LEU A 287 -6.30 -13.43 3.60
N PRO A 288 -6.38 -14.74 3.31
CA PRO A 288 -6.64 -15.24 1.96
C PRO A 288 -7.96 -14.74 1.36
N TYR A 289 -9.02 -14.56 2.15
CA TYR A 289 -10.31 -14.07 1.66
C TYR A 289 -10.21 -12.62 1.20
N LEU A 290 -9.57 -11.78 2.01
CA LEU A 290 -9.36 -10.36 1.72
C LEU A 290 -8.41 -10.16 0.51
N GLN A 291 -7.37 -10.99 0.39
CA GLN A 291 -6.45 -10.93 -0.75
C GLN A 291 -7.10 -11.30 -2.10
N HIS A 292 -8.21 -12.03 -2.07
CA HIS A 292 -8.97 -12.42 -3.27
C HIS A 292 -10.26 -11.60 -3.45
N ASP A 293 -10.43 -10.53 -2.68
CA ASP A 293 -11.59 -9.63 -2.79
C ASP A 293 -12.93 -10.33 -2.49
N PHE A 294 -12.91 -11.34 -1.59
CA PHE A 294 -14.13 -12.03 -1.13
C PHE A 294 -14.80 -11.36 0.07
N GLY A 295 -14.17 -10.36 0.66
CA GLY A 295 -14.71 -9.61 1.78
C GLY A 295 -13.90 -8.35 1.99
N GLU A 296 -14.43 -7.48 2.83
CA GLU A 296 -13.75 -6.26 3.26
C GLU A 296 -13.58 -6.24 4.78
N MET A 297 -12.66 -5.40 5.27
CA MET A 297 -12.50 -5.18 6.69
C MET A 297 -13.60 -4.25 7.18
N LEU A 298 -14.42 -4.72 8.12
CA LEU A 298 -15.54 -3.97 8.67
C LEU A 298 -15.17 -3.29 10.00
N ASN A 299 -14.42 -3.99 10.86
CA ASN A 299 -14.01 -3.52 12.20
C ASN A 299 -15.16 -2.90 13.02
N LEU A 300 -16.34 -3.51 12.99
CA LEU A 300 -17.46 -3.09 13.82
C LEU A 300 -17.18 -3.54 15.26
N GLU A 301 -17.32 -2.66 16.24
CA GLU A 301 -16.99 -2.94 17.64
C GLU A 301 -18.21 -2.69 18.53
N ALA A 302 -18.42 -3.60 19.48
CA ALA A 302 -19.35 -3.41 20.59
C ALA A 302 -18.68 -3.89 21.89
N GLU A 303 -19.02 -3.29 23.02
CA GLU A 303 -18.48 -3.65 24.32
C GLU A 303 -19.60 -3.77 25.35
N SER A 304 -19.55 -4.83 26.14
CA SER A 304 -20.53 -5.11 27.19
C SER A 304 -19.87 -5.92 28.29
N ASN A 305 -20.16 -5.59 29.55
CA ASN A 305 -19.65 -6.28 30.74
C ASN A 305 -18.12 -6.54 30.74
N GLY A 306 -17.31 -5.59 30.27
CA GLY A 306 -15.84 -5.71 30.26
C GLY A 306 -15.30 -6.65 29.18
N VAL A 307 -16.09 -6.97 28.15
CA VAL A 307 -15.65 -7.74 26.99
C VAL A 307 -16.01 -6.99 25.72
N LYS A 308 -15.02 -6.80 24.86
CA LYS A 308 -15.16 -6.14 23.56
C LYS A 308 -15.22 -7.19 22.46
N VAL A 309 -16.27 -7.14 21.64
CA VAL A 309 -16.44 -7.99 20.47
C VAL A 309 -16.26 -7.12 19.23
N LYS A 310 -15.42 -7.59 18.30
CA LYS A 310 -15.14 -6.94 17.03
C LYS A 310 -15.46 -7.86 15.87
N ILE A 311 -16.36 -7.44 14.98
CA ILE A 311 -16.59 -8.10 13.70
C ILE A 311 -15.56 -7.58 12.70
N LYS A 312 -14.66 -8.47 12.27
CA LYS A 312 -13.55 -8.15 11.36
C LYS A 312 -14.00 -8.15 9.90
N SER A 313 -14.77 -9.14 9.48
CA SER A 313 -15.23 -9.29 8.11
C SER A 313 -16.44 -10.23 8.00
N ALA A 314 -17.16 -10.14 6.89
CA ALA A 314 -18.28 -11.01 6.54
C ALA A 314 -18.15 -11.45 5.06
N ILE A 315 -18.25 -12.75 4.80
CA ILE A 315 -18.15 -13.34 3.46
C ILE A 315 -19.36 -14.26 3.25
N SER A 316 -20.17 -14.04 2.22
CA SER A 316 -21.34 -14.87 1.94
C SER A 316 -21.31 -15.45 0.53
N ASP A 317 -21.77 -16.69 0.39
CA ASP A 317 -22.01 -17.33 -0.90
C ASP A 317 -23.31 -18.16 -0.84
N GLU A 318 -23.55 -19.03 -1.84
CA GLU A 318 -24.79 -19.82 -1.91
C GLU A 318 -24.91 -20.90 -0.81
N PHE A 319 -23.84 -21.20 -0.06
CA PHE A 319 -23.81 -22.28 0.92
C PHE A 319 -23.81 -21.79 2.36
N GLN A 320 -23.12 -20.69 2.66
CA GLN A 320 -23.05 -20.13 4.00
C GLN A 320 -22.61 -18.66 4.00
N THR A 321 -22.75 -18.03 5.15
CA THR A 321 -22.14 -16.73 5.46
C THR A 321 -21.13 -16.88 6.59
N LEU A 322 -19.86 -16.62 6.33
CA LEU A 322 -18.79 -16.61 7.33
C LEU A 322 -18.66 -15.23 7.96
N ILE A 323 -18.68 -15.17 9.29
CA ILE A 323 -18.37 -13.97 10.07
C ILE A 323 -17.06 -14.20 10.82
N PHE A 324 -16.07 -13.37 10.54
CA PHE A 324 -14.79 -13.36 11.26
C PHE A 324 -14.85 -12.33 12.39
N TYR A 325 -14.40 -12.72 13.58
CA TYR A 325 -14.49 -11.89 14.77
C TYR A 325 -13.24 -11.99 15.66
N GLU A 326 -13.09 -10.98 16.51
CA GLU A 326 -12.09 -10.88 17.58
C GLU A 326 -12.82 -10.54 18.87
N ILE A 327 -12.50 -11.23 19.96
CA ILE A 327 -13.05 -10.95 21.29
C ILE A 327 -11.90 -10.65 22.23
N GLU A 328 -11.98 -9.55 22.95
CA GLU A 328 -11.01 -9.07 23.93
C GLU A 328 -11.68 -8.96 25.31
N ASP A 329 -11.19 -9.68 26.31
CA ASP A 329 -11.47 -9.39 27.72
C ASP A 329 -10.64 -8.18 28.14
N THR A 330 -11.31 -7.10 28.55
CA THR A 330 -10.67 -5.83 28.92
C THR A 330 -10.36 -5.76 30.41
N GLU A 331 -10.86 -6.70 31.22
CA GLU A 331 -10.75 -6.71 32.67
C GLU A 331 -9.81 -7.81 33.20
N ALA A 332 -9.67 -8.92 32.47
CA ALA A 332 -8.88 -10.07 32.89
C ALA A 332 -8.23 -10.84 31.72
N ASP A 333 -7.31 -11.75 32.05
CA ASP A 333 -6.64 -12.63 31.08
C ASP A 333 -7.50 -13.88 30.77
N ASN A 334 -8.72 -13.67 30.25
CA ASN A 334 -9.58 -14.75 29.78
C ASN A 334 -9.81 -14.67 28.27
N GLN A 335 -9.88 -15.82 27.61
CA GLN A 335 -10.34 -15.91 26.22
C GLN A 335 -11.82 -16.30 26.19
N TYR A 336 -12.55 -15.71 25.25
CA TYR A 336 -13.97 -15.98 25.03
C TYR A 336 -14.24 -16.27 23.56
N ALA A 337 -15.12 -17.22 23.27
CA ALA A 337 -15.60 -17.53 21.93
C ALA A 337 -17.12 -17.40 21.83
N ILE A 338 -17.59 -17.22 20.60
CA ILE A 338 -19.00 -17.32 20.25
C ILE A 338 -19.31 -18.81 20.05
N MET A 339 -20.34 -19.33 20.73
CA MET A 339 -20.89 -20.66 20.45
C MET A 339 -22.07 -20.53 19.49
N PHE A 340 -22.09 -21.34 18.44
CA PHE A 340 -23.19 -21.34 17.49
C PHE A 340 -24.46 -21.93 18.14
N GLY A 341 -25.59 -21.24 18.00
CA GLY A 341 -26.89 -21.64 18.59
C GLY A 341 -27.13 -21.08 19.99
N ASP A 342 -26.11 -21.01 20.85
CA ASP A 342 -26.23 -20.50 22.22
C ASP A 342 -25.78 -19.04 22.33
N GLY A 343 -26.75 -18.14 22.53
CA GLY A 343 -26.50 -16.73 22.76
C GLY A 343 -26.27 -15.89 21.50
N VAL A 344 -26.40 -16.46 20.31
CA VAL A 344 -26.33 -15.74 19.02
C VAL A 344 -27.72 -15.65 18.39
N ILE A 345 -28.15 -14.44 18.06
CA ILE A 345 -29.46 -14.16 17.49
C ILE A 345 -29.26 -13.31 16.24
N VAL A 346 -29.83 -13.73 15.11
CA VAL A 346 -29.95 -12.90 13.91
C VAL A 346 -31.39 -12.41 13.83
N GLU A 347 -31.65 -11.15 14.17
CA GLU A 347 -33.03 -10.64 14.32
C GLU A 347 -33.85 -10.74 13.03
N ASN A 348 -33.19 -10.58 11.88
CA ASN A 348 -33.80 -10.62 10.56
C ASN A 348 -33.51 -11.93 9.80
N GLU A 349 -33.23 -13.04 10.50
CA GLU A 349 -32.87 -14.33 9.89
C GLU A 349 -33.90 -14.80 8.87
N PHE A 350 -35.19 -14.85 9.26
CA PHE A 350 -36.26 -15.37 8.42
C PHE A 350 -36.48 -14.57 7.13
N ASP A 351 -36.21 -13.26 7.17
CA ASP A 351 -36.39 -12.37 6.02
C ASP A 351 -35.17 -12.41 5.09
N LEU A 352 -33.96 -12.43 5.68
CA LEU A 352 -32.69 -12.27 4.95
C LEU A 352 -32.09 -13.60 4.48
N MET A 353 -32.17 -14.66 5.29
CA MET A 353 -31.36 -15.87 5.14
C MET A 353 -32.13 -17.07 4.58
N ASN A 354 -31.43 -17.95 3.89
CA ASN A 354 -31.96 -19.24 3.45
C ASN A 354 -31.74 -20.32 4.53
N THR A 355 -32.78 -20.59 5.31
CA THR A 355 -32.79 -21.56 6.42
C THR A 355 -32.89 -23.02 5.96
N GLU A 356 -32.99 -23.29 4.65
CA GLU A 356 -32.93 -24.65 4.10
C GLU A 356 -31.50 -25.20 4.01
N ALA A 357 -30.49 -24.32 4.11
CA ALA A 357 -29.08 -24.71 4.15
C ALA A 357 -28.65 -25.11 5.56
N TYR A 358 -27.63 -25.95 5.68
CA TYR A 358 -27.00 -26.29 6.97
C TYR A 358 -25.64 -25.61 7.08
N PRO A 359 -25.48 -24.56 7.91
CA PRO A 359 -24.19 -23.89 8.07
C PRO A 359 -23.19 -24.80 8.76
N VAL A 360 -21.92 -24.66 8.40
CA VAL A 360 -20.83 -25.45 8.98
C VAL A 360 -20.52 -24.93 10.38
N TYR A 361 -20.45 -25.84 11.35
CA TYR A 361 -19.96 -25.53 12.70
C TYR A 361 -18.44 -25.40 12.69
N TYR A 362 -17.92 -24.32 13.26
CA TYR A 362 -16.49 -24.08 13.41
C TYR A 362 -16.12 -24.08 14.89
N PRO A 363 -15.49 -25.16 15.41
CA PRO A 363 -15.10 -25.21 16.82
C PRO A 363 -13.98 -24.19 17.11
N PRO A 364 -13.87 -23.73 18.37
CA PRO A 364 -12.81 -22.81 18.74
C PRO A 364 -11.40 -23.39 18.55
N ASP A 365 -10.55 -22.71 17.76
CA ASP A 365 -9.13 -23.08 17.59
C ASP A 365 -8.23 -22.36 18.60
N LEU A 366 -7.83 -23.05 19.68
CA LEU A 366 -6.85 -22.57 20.67
C LEU A 366 -5.40 -22.85 20.27
N GLU A 367 -5.17 -23.66 19.25
CA GLU A 367 -3.84 -24.11 18.85
C GLU A 367 -3.16 -23.16 17.86
N SER A 368 -3.93 -22.30 17.20
CA SER A 368 -3.43 -21.28 16.28
C SER A 368 -2.42 -20.33 16.93
N ALA A 369 -1.42 -19.91 16.14
CA ALA A 369 -0.37 -19.01 16.63
C ALA A 369 -0.91 -17.66 17.14
N ILE A 370 -1.97 -17.15 16.50
CA ILE A 370 -2.59 -15.88 16.86
C ILE A 370 -3.34 -15.97 18.20
N ASN A 371 -4.05 -17.08 18.44
CA ASN A 371 -4.78 -17.29 19.70
C ASN A 371 -3.85 -17.69 20.86
N LYS A 372 -2.61 -18.09 20.58
CA LYS A 372 -1.58 -18.32 21.60
C LYS A 372 -0.82 -17.04 22.01
N GLU A 373 -0.93 -15.97 21.24
CA GLU A 373 -0.14 -14.76 21.46
C GLU A 373 -0.60 -13.97 22.69
N LYS A 374 -1.91 -13.81 22.87
CA LYS A 374 -2.52 -13.02 23.94
C LYS A 374 -3.55 -13.84 24.70
N LYS A 375 -3.43 -13.88 26.02
CA LYS A 375 -4.31 -14.65 26.91
C LYS A 375 -5.70 -14.03 27.12
N ASN A 376 -5.88 -12.77 26.72
CA ASN A 376 -7.14 -12.05 26.85
C ASN A 376 -7.84 -11.81 25.50
N VAL A 377 -7.26 -12.28 24.39
CA VAL A 377 -7.80 -12.06 23.03
C VAL A 377 -8.00 -13.38 22.33
N TYR A 378 -9.15 -13.54 21.68
CA TYR A 378 -9.47 -14.70 20.86
C TYR A 378 -9.96 -14.27 19.48
N HIS A 379 -9.42 -14.90 18.44
CA HIS A 379 -9.82 -14.74 17.05
C HIS A 379 -10.57 -15.99 16.60
N GLY A 380 -11.76 -15.78 16.05
CA GLY A 380 -12.62 -16.88 15.63
C GLY A 380 -13.42 -16.54 14.38
N LYS A 381 -14.13 -17.56 13.91
CA LYS A 381 -15.09 -17.44 12.82
C LYS A 381 -16.34 -18.26 13.14
N MET A 382 -17.47 -17.81 12.64
CA MET A 382 -18.73 -18.56 12.73
C MET A 382 -19.41 -18.62 11.37
N GLY A 383 -20.08 -19.74 11.10
CA GLY A 383 -20.95 -19.90 9.94
C GLY A 383 -22.38 -19.52 10.29
N LEU A 384 -23.00 -18.70 9.46
CA LEU A 384 -24.43 -18.41 9.46
C LEU A 384 -25.03 -18.93 8.15
N PHE A 385 -26.36 -18.97 8.08
CA PHE A 385 -27.05 -19.30 6.84
C PHE A 385 -26.67 -18.34 5.68
N PRO A 386 -26.67 -18.82 4.43
CA PRO A 386 -26.44 -17.95 3.27
C PRO A 386 -27.58 -16.94 3.12
N ILE A 387 -27.29 -15.75 2.62
CA ILE A 387 -28.33 -14.75 2.34
C ILE A 387 -29.08 -15.09 1.05
N ARG A 388 -30.37 -14.74 0.97
CA ARG A 388 -31.19 -15.03 -0.22
C ARG A 388 -30.81 -14.15 -1.41
N GLU A 389 -30.74 -12.85 -1.16
CA GLU A 389 -30.52 -11.80 -2.16
C GLU A 389 -29.02 -11.52 -2.39
N ASP A 390 -28.68 -10.73 -3.41
CA ASP A 390 -27.29 -10.39 -3.74
C ASP A 390 -26.59 -9.56 -2.65
N ASN A 391 -27.34 -8.76 -1.88
CA ASN A 391 -26.82 -7.93 -0.80
C ASN A 391 -27.82 -7.87 0.36
N GLY A 392 -27.32 -7.67 1.57
CA GLY A 392 -28.16 -7.45 2.74
C GLY A 392 -27.37 -6.94 3.95
N THR A 393 -28.08 -6.71 5.04
CA THR A 393 -27.48 -6.32 6.33
C THR A 393 -27.96 -7.30 7.38
N ILE A 394 -27.01 -8.03 7.99
CA ILE A 394 -27.29 -8.96 9.09
C ILE A 394 -27.40 -8.16 10.37
N LYS A 395 -28.52 -8.30 11.08
CA LYS A 395 -28.70 -7.74 12.42
C LYS A 395 -28.34 -8.80 13.45
N LEU A 396 -27.09 -8.76 13.90
CA LEU A 396 -26.53 -9.76 14.80
C LEU A 396 -26.57 -9.25 16.24
N VAL A 397 -27.17 -10.03 17.13
CA VAL A 397 -27.16 -9.79 18.58
C VAL A 397 -26.49 -10.98 19.25
N ILE A 398 -25.47 -10.70 20.05
CA ILE A 398 -24.79 -11.68 20.88
C ILE A 398 -25.17 -11.37 22.33
N THR A 399 -25.58 -12.40 23.07
CA THR A 399 -26.04 -12.28 24.46
C THR A 399 -25.18 -13.08 25.44
N GLN A 400 -24.45 -14.07 24.94
CA GLN A 400 -23.59 -14.94 25.74
C GLN A 400 -22.32 -15.28 24.97
N LEU A 401 -21.22 -15.34 25.70
CA LEU A 401 -19.92 -15.76 25.21
C LEU A 401 -19.40 -16.88 26.10
N MET A 402 -18.81 -17.91 25.51
CA MET A 402 -18.25 -19.03 26.24
C MET A 402 -16.81 -18.73 26.62
N LYS A 403 -16.46 -18.92 27.89
CA LYS A 403 -15.07 -18.83 28.34
C LYS A 403 -14.28 -20.06 27.86
N LEU A 404 -13.14 -19.82 27.23
CA LEU A 404 -12.19 -20.86 26.83
C LEU A 404 -11.22 -21.10 28.00
N ASN A 405 -11.17 -22.31 28.53
CA ASN A 405 -10.23 -22.70 29.59
C ASN A 405 -8.91 -23.18 28.99
N ASP A 406 -7.81 -23.06 29.75
CA ASP A 406 -6.45 -23.48 29.35
C ASP A 406 -6.43 -24.98 28.97
N ALA A 407 -6.44 -25.27 27.67
CA ALA A 407 -5.80 -26.36 26.92
C ALA A 407 -5.82 -27.83 27.43
N SER A 408 -6.64 -28.25 28.40
CA SER A 408 -6.64 -29.67 28.84
C SER A 408 -7.99 -30.34 29.02
N SER A 409 -9.10 -29.70 28.69
CA SER A 409 -10.43 -30.24 28.96
C SER A 409 -11.12 -30.66 27.66
N ASN A 410 -11.67 -31.86 27.72
CA ASN A 410 -12.51 -32.52 26.71
C ASN A 410 -13.51 -31.54 26.06
N PRO A 411 -13.87 -31.66 24.76
CA PRO A 411 -14.94 -30.87 24.16
C PRO A 411 -16.25 -30.91 24.98
N ASP A 412 -16.46 -32.01 25.71
CA ASP A 412 -17.61 -32.20 26.59
C ASP A 412 -17.46 -31.50 27.97
N GLU A 413 -16.25 -31.26 28.46
CA GLU A 413 -15.99 -30.47 29.69
C GLU A 413 -16.09 -28.96 29.46
N VAL A 414 -16.12 -28.52 28.20
CA VAL A 414 -16.36 -27.13 27.79
C VAL A 414 -17.81 -26.68 28.11
N TYR A 415 -18.74 -27.63 28.30
CA TYR A 415 -20.15 -27.34 28.61
C TYR A 415 -20.41 -26.98 30.10
N ASP A 416 -19.40 -26.99 30.97
CA ASP A 416 -19.56 -26.64 32.39
C ASP A 416 -19.56 -25.11 32.60
N GLY A 417 -20.67 -24.48 32.20
CA GLY A 417 -21.28 -23.31 32.86
C GLY A 417 -20.53 -21.96 32.88
N ASN A 418 -19.32 -21.84 32.31
CA ASN A 418 -18.54 -20.60 32.37
C ASN A 418 -18.86 -19.64 31.21
N TYR A 419 -20.06 -19.08 31.21
CA TYR A 419 -20.49 -18.09 30.22
C TYR A 419 -20.34 -16.66 30.76
N LYS A 420 -19.96 -15.74 29.87
CA LYS A 420 -20.08 -14.30 30.09
C LYS A 420 -21.34 -13.81 29.39
N THR A 421 -22.29 -13.30 30.15
CA THR A 421 -23.50 -12.68 29.60
C THR A 421 -23.25 -11.21 29.29
N GLY A 422 -23.93 -10.69 28.28
CA GLY A 422 -23.85 -9.31 27.85
C GLY A 422 -24.86 -9.04 26.73
N GLU A 423 -24.69 -7.93 26.03
CA GLU A 423 -25.49 -7.58 24.86
C GLU A 423 -24.58 -6.83 23.89
N TRP A 424 -24.27 -7.46 22.76
CA TRP A 424 -23.45 -6.90 21.70
C TRP A 424 -24.24 -6.93 20.40
N GLU A 425 -24.55 -5.76 19.85
CA GLU A 425 -25.38 -5.62 18.66
C GLU A 425 -24.56 -5.11 17.48
N PHE A 426 -24.81 -5.66 16.29
CA PHE A 426 -24.12 -5.29 15.06
C PHE A 426 -25.07 -5.25 13.87
N GLU A 427 -24.88 -4.26 13.01
CA GLU A 427 -25.43 -4.22 11.65
C GLU A 427 -24.31 -4.51 10.66
N ILE A 428 -24.25 -5.74 10.16
CA ILE A 428 -23.14 -6.25 9.35
C ILE A 428 -23.58 -6.23 7.88
N PRO A 429 -23.05 -5.31 7.04
CA PRO A 429 -23.31 -5.36 5.61
C PRO A 429 -22.63 -6.57 5.00
N VAL A 430 -23.34 -7.27 4.11
CA VAL A 430 -22.84 -8.47 3.46
C VAL A 430 -23.32 -8.54 2.01
N LYS A 431 -22.44 -9.03 1.15
CA LYS A 431 -22.71 -9.27 -0.26
C LYS A 431 -22.54 -10.74 -0.58
N LYS A 432 -23.51 -11.33 -1.27
CA LYS A 432 -23.43 -12.69 -1.77
C LYS A 432 -22.51 -12.75 -2.97
N LEU A 433 -21.55 -13.65 -2.91
CA LEU A 433 -20.56 -13.85 -3.95
C LEU A 433 -20.90 -15.05 -4.84
N PRO A 434 -20.58 -14.96 -6.15
CA PRO A 434 -20.90 -16.01 -7.09
C PRO A 434 -20.04 -17.26 -6.88
N THR A 435 -20.65 -18.42 -7.08
CA THR A 435 -19.97 -19.72 -7.03
C THR A 435 -19.71 -20.26 -8.44
N LYS A 436 -18.62 -21.01 -8.62
CA LYS A 436 -18.26 -21.62 -9.91
C LYS A 436 -18.48 -23.13 -9.85
N GLN A 437 -19.13 -23.69 -10.86
CA GLN A 437 -19.42 -25.12 -10.94
C GLN A 437 -18.74 -25.73 -12.17
N PHE A 438 -18.15 -26.91 -12.00
CA PHE A 438 -17.43 -27.65 -13.03
C PHE A 438 -17.96 -29.09 -13.08
N ALA A 439 -18.50 -29.52 -14.22
CA ALA A 439 -18.96 -30.89 -14.39
C ALA A 439 -17.76 -31.86 -14.40
N LEU A 440 -17.89 -33.00 -13.70
CA LEU A 440 -16.82 -34.00 -13.60
C LEU A 440 -17.11 -35.28 -14.40
N VAL A 441 -18.38 -35.70 -14.48
CA VAL A 441 -18.94 -36.83 -15.26
C VAL A 441 -18.01 -38.06 -15.40
N GLU A 442 -17.28 -38.41 -14.34
CA GLU A 442 -16.42 -39.60 -14.28
C GLU A 442 -17.13 -40.68 -13.46
N LYS A 443 -17.12 -41.93 -13.95
CA LYS A 443 -17.72 -43.08 -13.26
C LYS A 443 -16.64 -44.03 -12.80
N ILE A 444 -16.75 -44.47 -11.55
CA ILE A 444 -15.88 -45.45 -10.93
C ILE A 444 -16.70 -46.57 -10.31
N GLU A 445 -16.03 -47.65 -9.94
CA GLU A 445 -16.59 -48.73 -9.15
C GLU A 445 -15.86 -48.78 -7.81
N VAL A 446 -16.60 -48.70 -6.72
CA VAL A 446 -16.07 -48.80 -5.35
C VAL A 446 -16.68 -50.04 -4.73
N GLU A 447 -15.85 -51.04 -4.44
CA GLU A 447 -16.30 -52.26 -3.76
C GLU A 447 -17.45 -53.00 -4.50
N GLY A 448 -17.53 -52.91 -5.83
CA GLY A 448 -18.62 -53.50 -6.64
C GLY A 448 -19.80 -52.58 -6.93
N VAL A 449 -19.84 -51.40 -6.28
CA VAL A 449 -20.94 -50.44 -6.40
C VAL A 449 -20.55 -49.30 -7.34
N PRO A 450 -21.36 -49.02 -8.39
CA PRO A 450 -21.14 -47.87 -9.27
C PRO A 450 -21.30 -46.54 -8.54
N MET A 451 -20.32 -45.66 -8.71
CA MET A 451 -20.31 -44.30 -8.20
C MET A 451 -19.93 -43.34 -9.33
N ARG A 452 -20.48 -42.12 -9.32
CA ARG A 452 -20.11 -41.08 -10.28
C ARG A 452 -19.82 -39.76 -9.58
N PHE A 453 -18.89 -39.00 -10.14
CA PHE A 453 -18.65 -37.61 -9.73
C PHE A 453 -19.46 -36.68 -10.62
N ASP A 454 -20.37 -35.91 -10.04
CA ASP A 454 -21.29 -35.06 -10.80
C ASP A 454 -20.64 -33.72 -11.12
N LYS A 455 -20.20 -33.01 -10.09
CA LYS A 455 -19.60 -31.68 -10.22
C LYS A 455 -18.68 -31.30 -9.06
N LEU A 456 -17.71 -30.46 -9.37
CA LEU A 456 -16.91 -29.71 -8.41
C LEU A 456 -17.46 -28.29 -8.33
N ILE A 457 -17.78 -27.82 -7.12
CA ILE A 457 -18.21 -26.46 -6.85
C ILE A 457 -17.10 -25.75 -6.08
N ILE A 458 -16.64 -24.62 -6.61
CA ILE A 458 -15.67 -23.74 -5.94
C ILE A 458 -16.41 -22.47 -5.56
N ALA A 459 -16.65 -22.32 -4.27
CA ALA A 459 -17.27 -21.17 -3.65
C ALA A 459 -16.24 -20.42 -2.78
N PRO A 460 -16.46 -19.12 -2.50
CA PRO A 460 -15.58 -18.35 -1.61
C PRO A 460 -15.38 -18.97 -0.23
N THR A 461 -16.42 -19.55 0.37
CA THR A 461 -16.39 -20.10 1.73
C THR A 461 -16.07 -21.60 1.79
N ALA A 462 -16.29 -22.34 0.70
CA ALA A 462 -16.11 -23.79 0.66
C ALA A 462 -15.77 -24.33 -0.73
N THR A 463 -15.15 -25.50 -0.78
CA THR A 463 -15.06 -26.31 -2.01
C THR A 463 -15.86 -27.58 -1.81
N ILE A 464 -16.79 -27.87 -2.72
CA ILE A 464 -17.77 -28.95 -2.56
C ILE A 464 -17.66 -29.92 -3.72
N LEU A 465 -17.47 -31.19 -3.41
CA LEU A 465 -17.52 -32.29 -4.37
C LEU A 465 -18.90 -32.94 -4.30
N GLN A 466 -19.67 -32.83 -5.38
CA GLN A 466 -20.93 -33.54 -5.51
C GLN A 466 -20.71 -34.86 -6.25
N TYR A 467 -21.23 -35.94 -5.68
CA TYR A 467 -21.14 -37.27 -6.24
C TYR A 467 -22.43 -38.05 -6.00
N SER A 468 -22.66 -39.07 -6.82
CA SER A 468 -23.82 -39.92 -6.72
C SER A 468 -23.42 -41.39 -6.60
N ILE A 469 -24.12 -42.12 -5.74
CA ILE A 469 -23.96 -43.56 -5.54
C ILE A 469 -25.20 -44.28 -6.08
N ASN A 470 -25.02 -45.38 -6.80
CA ASN A 470 -26.15 -46.18 -7.24
C ASN A 470 -26.74 -47.00 -6.07
N ALA A 471 -28.00 -46.72 -5.73
CA ALA A 471 -28.73 -47.30 -4.61
C ALA A 471 -29.41 -48.64 -4.92
N ILE A 472 -29.40 -49.11 -6.17
CA ILE A 472 -30.14 -50.30 -6.60
C ILE A 472 -29.20 -51.51 -6.66
N GLN A 473 -28.79 -52.02 -5.49
CA GLN A 473 -28.15 -53.34 -5.37
C GLN A 473 -28.61 -54.06 -4.10
N PRO A 474 -29.35 -55.18 -4.21
CA PRO A 474 -29.90 -55.89 -3.03
C PRO A 474 -28.85 -56.66 -2.22
N GLU A 475 -27.73 -57.06 -2.83
CA GLU A 475 -26.70 -57.88 -2.16
C GLU A 475 -25.66 -57.05 -1.40
N LYS A 476 -25.36 -55.83 -1.89
CA LYS A 476 -24.34 -54.95 -1.33
C LYS A 476 -24.69 -53.50 -1.63
N ASN A 477 -24.87 -52.70 -0.58
CA ASN A 477 -25.18 -51.28 -0.68
C ASN A 477 -24.02 -50.45 -0.12
N LEU A 478 -23.64 -49.38 -0.81
CA LEU A 478 -22.68 -48.40 -0.33
C LEU A 478 -23.47 -47.29 0.38
N SER A 479 -23.52 -47.34 1.71
CA SER A 479 -24.27 -46.40 2.54
C SER A 479 -23.60 -45.02 2.64
N GLY A 480 -22.30 -44.95 2.39
CA GLY A 480 -21.56 -43.69 2.32
C GLY A 480 -20.09 -43.89 1.95
N ILE A 481 -19.42 -42.79 1.64
CA ILE A 481 -17.98 -42.75 1.35
C ILE A 481 -17.36 -41.49 1.94
N THR A 482 -16.16 -41.61 2.52
CA THR A 482 -15.37 -40.49 3.01
C THR A 482 -14.19 -40.22 2.09
N PHE A 483 -13.71 -38.99 2.13
CA PHE A 483 -12.57 -38.53 1.35
C PHE A 483 -11.46 -38.10 2.30
N ASP A 484 -10.21 -38.31 1.90
CA ASP A 484 -9.06 -37.82 2.68
C ASP A 484 -8.75 -36.38 2.28
N ASN A 485 -8.55 -36.17 0.98
CA ASN A 485 -8.15 -34.89 0.43
C ASN A 485 -8.57 -34.73 -1.03
N LEU A 486 -8.63 -33.48 -1.45
CA LEU A 486 -8.82 -33.05 -2.82
C LEU A 486 -7.58 -32.28 -3.26
N VAL A 487 -7.04 -32.58 -4.44
CA VAL A 487 -5.98 -31.79 -5.07
C VAL A 487 -6.51 -31.13 -6.33
N VAL A 488 -6.57 -29.80 -6.33
CA VAL A 488 -6.99 -28.99 -7.49
C VAL A 488 -5.84 -28.11 -7.93
N ASN A 489 -5.39 -28.22 -9.18
CA ASN A 489 -4.25 -27.44 -9.69
C ASN A 489 -3.01 -27.48 -8.76
N ASN A 490 -2.67 -28.66 -8.23
CA ASN A 490 -1.60 -28.90 -7.25
C ASN A 490 -1.79 -28.30 -5.84
N LYS A 491 -2.95 -27.71 -5.53
CA LYS A 491 -3.30 -27.31 -4.16
C LYS A 491 -4.07 -28.44 -3.49
N ARG A 492 -3.52 -28.98 -2.40
CA ARG A 492 -4.16 -30.01 -1.57
C ARG A 492 -5.01 -29.34 -0.49
N VAL A 493 -6.27 -29.76 -0.36
CA VAL A 493 -7.15 -29.42 0.76
C VAL A 493 -7.70 -30.71 1.36
N ASN A 494 -7.80 -30.75 2.68
CA ASN A 494 -8.36 -31.91 3.38
C ASN A 494 -9.89 -31.84 3.36
N ALA A 495 -10.53 -33.00 3.39
CA ALA A 495 -11.97 -33.09 3.58
C ALA A 495 -12.34 -32.59 4.99
N ASP A 496 -13.51 -31.98 5.10
CA ASP A 496 -14.12 -31.67 6.38
C ASP A 496 -14.69 -32.95 7.00
N LEU A 497 -14.32 -33.23 8.25
CA LEU A 497 -14.69 -34.47 8.95
C LEU A 497 -16.22 -34.59 9.12
N TYR A 498 -16.90 -33.45 9.28
CA TYR A 498 -18.35 -33.37 9.53
C TYR A 498 -19.13 -32.80 8.33
N GLY A 499 -18.45 -32.53 7.21
CA GLY A 499 -19.02 -31.87 6.04
C GLY A 499 -19.64 -32.81 5.02
N PHE A 500 -20.38 -33.84 5.45
CA PHE A 500 -21.09 -34.75 4.56
C PHE A 500 -22.59 -34.46 4.61
N THR A 501 -23.20 -34.23 3.45
CA THR A 501 -24.64 -33.93 3.37
C THR A 501 -25.29 -34.77 2.26
N PHE A 502 -26.36 -35.47 2.62
CA PHE A 502 -27.26 -36.13 1.67
C PHE A 502 -28.12 -35.08 0.97
N ILE A 503 -28.22 -35.17 -0.35
CA ILE A 503 -29.11 -34.35 -1.15
C ILE A 503 -30.15 -35.26 -1.77
N ASP A 504 -31.40 -35.10 -1.35
CA ASP A 504 -32.52 -35.77 -1.98
C ASP A 504 -32.72 -35.17 -3.38
N ALA A 505 -32.19 -35.83 -4.39
CA ALA A 505 -32.37 -35.44 -5.78
C ALA A 505 -33.46 -36.35 -6.38
N GLU A 506 -34.70 -35.86 -6.38
CA GLU A 506 -35.92 -36.58 -6.79
C GLU A 506 -35.91 -37.12 -8.25
N ASP A 507 -34.93 -36.76 -9.08
CA ASP A 507 -34.99 -36.94 -10.54
C ASP A 507 -34.23 -38.15 -11.12
N ASP A 508 -33.23 -38.74 -10.43
CA ASP A 508 -32.43 -39.86 -10.97
C ASP A 508 -32.74 -41.18 -10.27
N LYS A 509 -33.77 -41.89 -10.77
CA LYS A 509 -34.25 -43.17 -10.21
C LYS A 509 -33.09 -44.14 -9.97
N GLY A 510 -32.75 -44.34 -8.70
CA GLY A 510 -31.72 -45.29 -8.26
C GLY A 510 -30.34 -44.70 -8.00
N TRP A 511 -30.16 -43.38 -8.09
CA TRP A 511 -28.94 -42.70 -7.68
C TRP A 511 -29.21 -41.77 -6.50
N MET A 512 -28.45 -41.93 -5.43
CA MET A 512 -28.47 -41.03 -4.28
C MET A 512 -27.32 -40.03 -4.42
N THR A 513 -27.63 -38.74 -4.29
CA THR A 513 -26.65 -37.66 -4.44
C THR A 513 -26.15 -37.20 -3.07
N TYR A 514 -24.85 -36.93 -3.00
CA TYR A 514 -24.16 -36.51 -1.79
C TYR A 514 -23.21 -35.36 -2.08
N GLN A 515 -22.91 -34.59 -1.04
CA GLN A 515 -21.88 -33.56 -1.05
C GLN A 515 -20.82 -33.85 0.01
N ALA A 516 -19.55 -33.74 -0.40
CA ALA A 516 -18.41 -33.71 0.49
C ALA A 516 -17.80 -32.30 0.47
N HIS A 517 -17.63 -31.70 1.65
CA HIS A 517 -17.11 -30.36 1.83
C HIS A 517 -15.60 -30.38 2.11
N PHE A 518 -14.91 -29.38 1.59
CA PHE A 518 -13.46 -29.16 1.73
C PHE A 518 -13.21 -27.69 2.01
N LYS A 519 -12.04 -27.39 2.60
CA LYS A 519 -11.56 -26.00 2.75
C LYS A 519 -11.58 -25.26 1.41
N PRO A 520 -11.90 -23.96 1.40
CA PRO A 520 -12.02 -23.19 0.17
C PRO A 520 -10.68 -23.14 -0.60
N ILE A 521 -10.76 -23.36 -1.91
CA ILE A 521 -9.64 -23.23 -2.83
C ILE A 521 -9.76 -21.91 -3.59
N PHE A 522 -8.78 -21.05 -3.37
CA PHE A 522 -8.68 -19.77 -4.08
C PHE A 522 -7.81 -19.88 -5.33
N GLY A 523 -8.21 -19.23 -6.42
CA GLY A 523 -7.35 -19.02 -7.60
C GLY A 523 -7.99 -19.36 -8.95
N GLU A 524 -7.14 -19.80 -9.88
CA GLU A 524 -7.48 -20.02 -11.28
C GLU A 524 -8.42 -21.21 -11.51
N LYS A 525 -9.05 -21.22 -12.70
CA LYS A 525 -9.93 -22.29 -13.16
C LYS A 525 -9.25 -23.67 -12.99
N PRO A 526 -9.92 -24.67 -12.40
CA PRO A 526 -9.38 -26.00 -12.24
C PRO A 526 -9.17 -26.66 -13.62
N LYS A 527 -7.97 -27.19 -13.86
CA LYS A 527 -7.63 -27.98 -15.07
C LYS A 527 -7.62 -29.48 -14.78
N GLU A 528 -7.29 -29.82 -13.54
CA GLU A 528 -7.17 -31.19 -13.08
C GLU A 528 -7.57 -31.26 -11.61
N VAL A 529 -8.29 -32.33 -11.27
CA VAL A 529 -8.73 -32.65 -9.93
C VAL A 529 -8.27 -34.07 -9.60
N LYS A 530 -7.66 -34.24 -8.43
CA LYS A 530 -7.37 -35.57 -7.86
C LYS A 530 -8.17 -35.74 -6.58
N ILE A 531 -8.91 -36.82 -6.50
CA ILE A 531 -9.82 -37.13 -5.40
C ILE A 531 -9.25 -38.36 -4.70
N GLN A 532 -8.85 -38.23 -3.44
CA GLN A 532 -8.40 -39.35 -2.63
C GLN A 532 -9.58 -39.88 -1.80
N LEU A 533 -10.00 -41.10 -2.13
CA LEU A 533 -10.99 -41.82 -1.32
C LEU A 533 -10.33 -42.32 -0.03
N LYS A 534 -11.11 -42.40 1.06
CA LYS A 534 -10.62 -42.79 2.39
C LYS A 534 -11.31 -44.03 2.95
N GLU A 535 -12.62 -43.98 3.20
CA GLU A 535 -13.40 -45.14 3.65
C GLU A 535 -14.67 -45.31 2.82
N ALA A 536 -15.08 -46.56 2.62
CA ALA A 536 -16.40 -46.92 2.13
C ALA A 536 -17.18 -47.64 3.24
N PHE A 537 -18.39 -47.17 3.52
CA PHE A 537 -19.33 -47.82 4.43
C PHE A 537 -20.28 -48.70 3.64
N LEU A 538 -20.30 -49.98 3.97
CA LEU A 538 -21.03 -50.99 3.23
C LEU A 538 -22.06 -51.65 4.13
N THR A 539 -23.24 -51.88 3.58
CA THR A 539 -24.23 -52.80 4.11
C THR A 539 -24.32 -53.99 3.17
N VAL A 540 -23.99 -55.19 3.66
CA VAL A 540 -24.01 -56.43 2.89
C VAL A 540 -25.25 -57.22 3.30
N GLY A 541 -26.07 -57.61 2.34
CA GLY A 541 -27.19 -58.51 2.54
C GLY A 541 -26.71 -59.96 2.50
N ASP A 542 -26.82 -60.65 3.64
CA ASP A 542 -26.46 -62.07 3.75
C ASP A 542 -27.31 -62.73 4.84
N GLN A 543 -28.26 -63.58 4.42
CA GLN A 543 -29.26 -64.13 5.32
C GLN A 543 -28.77 -65.38 6.05
N LYS A 544 -28.87 -65.35 7.38
CA LYS A 544 -28.64 -66.51 8.25
C LYS A 544 -29.74 -66.63 9.28
N ILE A 545 -30.32 -67.82 9.37
CA ILE A 545 -31.34 -68.15 10.38
C ILE A 545 -30.73 -69.14 11.37
N VAL A 546 -30.92 -68.87 12.66
CA VAL A 546 -30.54 -69.74 13.76
C VAL A 546 -31.78 -69.97 14.63
N GLU A 547 -32.14 -71.23 14.83
CA GLU A 547 -33.26 -71.60 15.70
C GLU A 547 -32.89 -71.34 17.16
N LEU A 548 -33.81 -70.73 17.91
CA LEU A 548 -33.70 -70.45 19.33
C LEU A 548 -34.62 -71.41 20.08
N ASP A 549 -34.03 -72.26 20.91
CA ASP A 549 -34.76 -73.19 21.76
C ASP A 549 -34.50 -72.85 23.23
N PRO A 550 -35.46 -72.22 23.94
CA PRO A 550 -35.31 -71.87 25.35
C PRO A 550 -35.14 -73.09 26.28
N SER A 551 -35.43 -74.31 25.79
CA SER A 551 -35.28 -75.53 26.58
C SER A 551 -33.85 -76.12 26.52
N GLN A 552 -33.00 -75.62 25.64
CA GLN A 552 -31.61 -76.06 25.51
C GLN A 552 -30.67 -75.31 26.46
N ASN A 553 -29.53 -75.93 26.76
CA ASN A 553 -28.47 -75.28 27.52
C ASN A 553 -27.72 -74.28 26.62
N TYR A 554 -27.46 -73.09 27.15
CA TYR A 554 -26.61 -72.04 26.57
C TYR A 554 -25.33 -71.90 27.44
N PRO A 555 -24.19 -71.45 26.87
CA PRO A 555 -24.03 -70.84 25.54
C PRO A 555 -24.05 -71.83 24.36
N GLN A 556 -24.48 -71.35 23.19
CA GLN A 556 -24.41 -72.07 21.91
C GLN A 556 -23.65 -71.23 20.87
N THR A 557 -22.97 -71.88 19.92
CA THR A 557 -22.16 -71.16 18.92
C THR A 557 -22.52 -71.54 17.49
N PHE A 558 -22.30 -70.61 16.57
CA PHE A 558 -22.43 -70.83 15.14
C PHE A 558 -21.45 -69.97 14.34
N GLU A 559 -21.05 -70.48 13.16
CA GLU A 559 -20.16 -69.76 12.24
C GLU A 559 -20.96 -68.81 11.34
N TYR A 560 -20.50 -67.56 11.24
CA TYR A 560 -21.05 -66.55 10.33
C TYR A 560 -19.99 -65.51 9.96
N ALA A 561 -19.88 -65.19 8.67
CA ALA A 561 -19.03 -64.11 8.15
C ALA A 561 -17.59 -64.06 8.72
N GLY A 562 -16.97 -65.24 8.88
CA GLY A 562 -15.59 -65.38 9.37
C GLY A 562 -15.41 -65.33 10.89
N SER A 563 -16.49 -65.25 11.67
CA SER A 563 -16.47 -65.35 13.13
C SER A 563 -17.31 -66.50 13.67
N THR A 564 -17.02 -66.85 14.92
CA THR A 564 -17.83 -67.74 15.75
C THR A 564 -18.69 -66.87 16.68
N ILE A 565 -19.98 -66.74 16.37
CA ILE A 565 -20.93 -65.99 17.18
C ILE A 565 -21.46 -66.90 18.30
N THR A 566 -21.60 -66.35 19.51
CA THR A 566 -22.13 -67.06 20.68
C THR A 566 -23.49 -66.50 21.09
N ILE A 567 -24.49 -67.36 21.21
CA ILE A 567 -25.74 -67.08 21.90
C ILE A 567 -25.49 -67.42 23.37
N GLU A 568 -25.29 -66.40 24.19
CA GLU A 568 -24.94 -66.54 25.60
C GLU A 568 -26.13 -67.02 26.43
N LYS A 569 -27.31 -66.47 26.13
CA LYS A 569 -28.51 -66.73 26.90
C LYS A 569 -29.78 -66.47 26.12
N VAL A 570 -30.78 -67.33 26.35
CA VAL A 570 -32.18 -67.11 25.95
C VAL A 570 -33.04 -67.35 27.19
N GLU A 571 -33.67 -66.29 27.70
CA GLU A 571 -34.55 -66.33 28.87
C GLU A 571 -35.96 -65.87 28.49
N ILE A 572 -36.95 -66.71 28.83
CA ILE A 572 -38.35 -66.33 28.73
C ILE A 572 -38.73 -65.54 29.98
N GLY A 573 -39.36 -64.38 29.79
CA GLY A 573 -39.88 -63.56 30.86
C GLY A 573 -40.64 -62.34 30.33
N ASN A 574 -40.78 -61.32 31.17
CA ASN A 574 -41.38 -60.04 30.79
C ASN A 574 -40.44 -58.88 31.20
N PRO A 575 -39.55 -58.41 30.32
CA PRO A 575 -39.33 -58.84 28.94
C PRO A 575 -38.49 -60.13 28.83
N SER A 576 -38.68 -60.89 27.74
CA SER A 576 -37.79 -61.99 27.35
C SER A 576 -36.45 -61.43 26.88
N LYS A 577 -35.36 -62.14 27.16
CA LYS A 577 -33.99 -61.66 26.90
C LYS A 577 -33.21 -62.64 26.06
N VAL A 578 -32.56 -62.11 25.02
CA VAL A 578 -31.60 -62.85 24.20
C VAL A 578 -30.29 -62.08 24.19
N VAL A 579 -29.21 -62.74 24.57
CA VAL A 579 -27.87 -62.17 24.62
C VAL A 579 -27.00 -62.86 23.60
N ILE A 580 -26.41 -62.07 22.70
CA ILE A 580 -25.52 -62.54 21.64
C ILE A 580 -24.19 -61.83 21.81
N SER A 581 -23.08 -62.56 21.74
CA SER A 581 -21.74 -62.03 21.84
C SER A 581 -20.87 -62.52 20.68
N ASP A 582 -19.88 -61.70 20.34
CA ASP A 582 -18.79 -62.03 19.44
C ASP A 582 -17.60 -61.13 19.75
N ASP A 583 -16.69 -61.69 20.56
CA ASP A 583 -15.48 -60.99 21.03
C ASP A 583 -14.31 -61.08 20.04
N ASN A 584 -14.42 -61.89 18.98
CA ASN A 584 -13.33 -62.12 18.03
C ASN A 584 -13.32 -61.09 16.90
N ILE A 585 -12.82 -59.89 17.21
CA ILE A 585 -12.81 -58.76 16.29
C ILE A 585 -11.76 -58.91 15.16
N GLU A 586 -10.66 -59.63 15.39
CA GLU A 586 -9.54 -59.68 14.44
C GLU A 586 -9.87 -60.47 13.15
N ASN A 587 -10.72 -61.49 13.26
CA ASN A 587 -10.99 -62.41 12.16
C ASN A 587 -12.33 -62.16 11.44
N ARG A 588 -13.24 -61.41 12.04
CA ARG A 588 -14.60 -61.23 11.52
C ARG A 588 -14.68 -60.14 10.46
N THR A 589 -15.54 -60.33 9.46
CA THR A 589 -15.64 -59.39 8.32
C THR A 589 -16.57 -58.20 8.56
N TYR A 590 -17.20 -58.10 9.73
CA TYR A 590 -18.22 -57.11 10.04
C TYR A 590 -17.92 -56.31 11.31
N GLU A 591 -18.47 -55.10 11.35
CA GLU A 591 -18.50 -54.24 12.53
C GLU A 591 -19.78 -54.41 13.33
N THR A 592 -20.91 -54.45 12.62
CA THR A 592 -22.24 -54.62 13.20
C THR A 592 -23.08 -55.59 12.36
N LEU A 593 -23.92 -56.37 13.03
CA LEU A 593 -24.89 -57.26 12.42
C LEU A 593 -26.23 -56.56 12.29
N ASN A 594 -26.88 -56.75 11.14
CA ASN A 594 -28.28 -56.40 10.93
C ASN A 594 -29.11 -57.62 11.31
N LEU A 595 -29.63 -57.64 12.53
CA LEU A 595 -30.32 -58.79 13.09
C LEU A 595 -31.71 -58.45 13.62
N GLY A 596 -32.57 -59.45 13.66
CA GLY A 596 -33.88 -59.39 14.30
C GLY A 596 -34.19 -60.72 14.98
N ILE A 597 -35.15 -60.71 15.89
CA ILE A 597 -35.68 -61.92 16.48
C ILE A 597 -37.13 -62.09 16.05
N ASN A 598 -37.42 -63.25 15.47
CA ASN A 598 -38.76 -63.63 15.09
C ASN A 598 -39.43 -64.42 16.23
N GLY A 599 -40.67 -64.05 16.56
CA GLY A 599 -41.44 -64.61 17.67
C GLY A 599 -42.95 -64.71 17.35
N ASP A 600 -43.81 -64.43 18.32
CA ASP A 600 -45.26 -64.30 18.15
C ASP A 600 -45.65 -62.94 17.50
N GLU A 601 -46.91 -62.77 17.07
CA GLU A 601 -47.39 -61.52 16.45
C GLU A 601 -47.39 -60.35 17.48
N ASN A 602 -47.02 -59.14 17.04
CA ASN A 602 -46.95 -57.89 17.83
C ASN A 602 -45.90 -57.82 18.97
N ILE A 603 -44.62 -57.91 18.62
CA ILE A 603 -43.51 -57.78 19.58
C ILE A 603 -42.89 -56.39 19.51
N GLU A 604 -42.69 -55.76 20.66
CA GLU A 604 -41.76 -54.64 20.86
C GLU A 604 -40.36 -55.17 21.16
N MET A 605 -39.37 -54.72 20.39
CA MET A 605 -37.97 -55.12 20.53
C MET A 605 -37.11 -53.93 20.95
N GLY A 606 -36.48 -54.06 22.12
CA GLY A 606 -35.41 -53.19 22.59
C GLY A 606 -34.05 -53.85 22.37
N MET A 607 -33.02 -53.06 22.04
CA MET A 607 -31.66 -53.55 21.84
C MET A 607 -30.68 -52.58 22.50
N LYS A 608 -29.79 -53.13 23.32
CA LYS A 608 -28.61 -52.43 23.86
C LYS A 608 -27.37 -53.16 23.40
N ASN A 609 -26.33 -52.41 23.04
CA ASN A 609 -25.09 -52.99 22.52
C ASN A 609 -23.91 -52.61 23.41
N ASP A 610 -22.99 -53.56 23.60
CA ASP A 610 -21.63 -53.26 24.07
C ASP A 610 -20.72 -53.22 22.84
N SER A 611 -19.72 -52.34 22.87
CA SER A 611 -18.92 -52.04 21.69
C SER A 611 -17.51 -51.61 22.04
N VAL A 612 -16.63 -51.71 21.05
CA VAL A 612 -15.25 -51.23 21.12
C VAL A 612 -14.88 -50.51 19.84
N ILE A 613 -14.13 -49.43 19.94
CA ILE A 613 -13.56 -48.73 18.80
C ILE A 613 -12.19 -49.34 18.51
N VAL A 614 -11.90 -49.60 17.25
CA VAL A 614 -10.60 -50.10 16.82
C VAL A 614 -10.04 -49.20 15.74
N ASP A 615 -8.81 -48.73 15.92
CA ASP A 615 -8.12 -47.94 14.90
C ASP A 615 -7.56 -48.82 13.77
N LYS A 616 -7.06 -48.19 12.72
CA LYS A 616 -6.42 -48.87 11.59
C LYS A 616 -5.24 -49.77 11.98
N ASN A 617 -4.55 -49.46 13.08
CA ASN A 617 -3.39 -50.19 13.58
C ASN A 617 -3.77 -51.35 14.53
N GLY A 618 -5.06 -51.50 14.85
CA GLY A 618 -5.59 -52.54 15.74
C GLY A 618 -5.65 -52.14 17.21
N ASN A 619 -5.36 -50.88 17.57
CA ASN A 619 -5.51 -50.39 18.93
C ASN A 619 -7.00 -50.27 19.29
N LYS A 620 -7.35 -50.69 20.50
CA LYS A 620 -8.73 -50.74 20.99
C LYS A 620 -8.99 -49.63 21.99
N TYR A 621 -10.16 -48.99 21.88
CA TYR A 621 -10.60 -47.89 22.73
C TYR A 621 -12.03 -48.17 23.22
N ASP A 622 -12.30 -47.87 24.48
CA ASP A 622 -13.64 -47.97 25.05
C ASP A 622 -14.44 -46.71 24.65
N PRO A 623 -15.58 -46.85 23.94
CA PRO A 623 -16.40 -45.70 23.55
C PRO A 623 -17.05 -44.96 24.72
N ILE A 624 -17.06 -45.54 25.93
CA ILE A 624 -17.61 -44.94 27.16
C ILE A 624 -16.52 -44.17 27.93
N ASP A 625 -15.24 -44.32 27.57
CA ASP A 625 -14.18 -43.54 28.20
C ASP A 625 -14.22 -42.09 27.68
N ASP A 626 -14.61 -41.18 28.57
CA ASP A 626 -14.72 -39.75 28.30
C ASP A 626 -13.39 -39.17 27.74
N LEU A 627 -12.24 -39.81 27.95
CA LEU A 627 -10.94 -39.30 27.49
C LEU A 627 -10.63 -39.57 26.00
N VAL A 628 -11.48 -40.28 25.27
CA VAL A 628 -11.20 -40.66 23.88
C VAL A 628 -11.51 -39.50 22.92
N LYS A 629 -10.45 -38.82 22.47
CA LYS A 629 -10.54 -37.84 21.38
C LYS A 629 -10.68 -38.55 20.04
N TYR A 630 -11.92 -38.73 19.58
CA TYR A 630 -12.25 -39.38 18.31
C TYR A 630 -11.48 -38.81 17.10
N GLU A 631 -11.20 -37.51 17.10
CA GLU A 631 -10.47 -36.82 16.03
C GLU A 631 -8.99 -37.22 15.93
N GLU A 632 -8.41 -37.73 17.02
CA GLU A 632 -7.02 -38.21 17.08
C GLU A 632 -6.88 -39.69 16.65
N ILE A 633 -8.01 -40.42 16.53
CA ILE A 633 -7.99 -41.83 16.13
C ILE A 633 -7.91 -41.95 14.60
N GLU A 634 -6.88 -42.65 14.10
CA GLU A 634 -6.74 -42.89 12.67
C GLU A 634 -7.76 -43.95 12.19
N GLN A 635 -8.78 -43.49 11.46
CA GLN A 635 -9.79 -44.32 10.78
C GLN A 635 -10.54 -45.28 11.73
N PRO A 636 -11.23 -44.76 12.76
CA PRO A 636 -11.87 -45.57 13.79
C PRO A 636 -12.99 -46.43 13.20
N ARG A 637 -13.03 -47.71 13.60
CA ARG A 637 -14.12 -48.64 13.30
C ARG A 637 -14.82 -49.04 14.58
N TYR A 638 -16.14 -48.94 14.58
CA TYR A 638 -16.98 -49.25 15.74
C TYR A 638 -17.46 -50.69 15.67
N PHE A 639 -16.95 -51.56 16.54
CA PHE A 639 -17.30 -52.98 16.56
C PHE A 639 -18.26 -53.27 17.71
N VAL A 640 -19.45 -53.79 17.40
CA VAL A 640 -20.37 -54.27 18.43
C VAL A 640 -19.93 -55.67 18.85
N THR A 641 -19.57 -55.85 20.11
CA THR A 641 -19.14 -57.14 20.67
C THR A 641 -20.28 -57.90 21.32
N LYS A 642 -21.35 -57.20 21.71
CA LYS A 642 -22.50 -57.82 22.38
C LYS A 642 -23.81 -57.12 22.02
N TYR A 643 -24.85 -57.92 21.83
CA TYR A 643 -26.22 -57.49 21.66
C TYR A 643 -27.07 -58.03 22.82
N ASP A 644 -27.58 -57.13 23.66
CA ASP A 644 -28.57 -57.41 24.70
C ASP A 644 -29.96 -57.05 24.15
N ILE A 645 -30.71 -58.06 23.72
CA ILE A 645 -32.01 -57.91 23.07
C ILE A 645 -33.11 -58.22 24.08
N SER A 646 -34.05 -57.30 24.25
CA SER A 646 -35.25 -57.47 25.07
C SER A 646 -36.51 -57.50 24.20
N LEU A 647 -37.37 -58.48 24.42
CA LEU A 647 -38.60 -58.68 23.66
C LEU A 647 -39.80 -58.61 24.61
N GLN A 648 -40.80 -57.80 24.27
CA GLN A 648 -42.02 -57.64 25.04
C GLN A 648 -43.24 -57.67 24.12
N SER A 649 -44.36 -58.25 24.59
CA SER A 649 -45.63 -58.21 23.87
C SER A 649 -46.28 -56.83 24.01
N ASP A 650 -46.97 -56.37 22.97
CA ASP A 650 -47.84 -55.19 23.02
C ASP A 650 -49.01 -55.36 24.02
N LYS A 651 -49.31 -56.61 24.40
CA LYS A 651 -50.31 -56.96 25.40
C LYS A 651 -49.68 -57.18 26.77
N ALA A 652 -50.17 -56.42 27.74
CA ALA A 652 -49.72 -56.49 29.12
C ALA A 652 -49.88 -57.91 29.71
N GLY A 653 -48.76 -58.51 30.10
CA GLY A 653 -48.71 -59.81 30.80
C GLY A 653 -48.51 -61.04 29.90
N GLU A 654 -48.43 -60.87 28.58
CA GLU A 654 -48.04 -61.96 27.66
C GLU A 654 -46.50 -62.06 27.56
N GLU A 655 -45.98 -63.27 27.76
CA GLU A 655 -44.56 -63.58 27.57
C GLU A 655 -44.29 -63.88 26.09
N VAL A 656 -43.18 -63.35 25.56
CA VAL A 656 -42.77 -63.58 24.17
C VAL A 656 -41.78 -64.73 24.13
N VAL A 657 -42.04 -65.75 23.32
CA VAL A 657 -41.09 -66.84 23.11
C VAL A 657 -40.23 -66.54 21.87
N PRO A 658 -38.93 -66.23 22.01
CA PRO A 658 -38.04 -66.06 20.86
C PRO A 658 -37.85 -67.40 20.15
N LYS A 659 -38.15 -67.47 18.85
CA LYS A 659 -38.10 -68.71 18.06
C LYS A 659 -36.90 -68.77 17.15
N ARG A 660 -36.56 -67.65 16.49
CA ARG A 660 -35.47 -67.60 15.51
C ARG A 660 -34.72 -66.29 15.61
N LEU A 661 -33.39 -66.39 15.61
CA LEU A 661 -32.51 -65.27 15.31
C LEU A 661 -32.36 -65.20 13.78
N GLU A 662 -32.72 -64.06 13.22
CA GLU A 662 -32.61 -63.78 11.80
C GLU A 662 -31.53 -62.70 11.61
N ILE A 663 -30.40 -63.07 11.02
CA ILE A 663 -29.39 -62.13 10.55
C ILE A 663 -29.73 -61.84 9.09
N TYR A 664 -30.02 -60.58 8.78
CA TYR A 664 -30.33 -60.11 7.43
C TYR A 664 -29.06 -59.74 6.65
N GLY A 665 -27.97 -59.50 7.38
CA GLY A 665 -26.70 -59.06 6.82
C GLY A 665 -25.85 -58.36 7.87
N TYR A 666 -24.91 -57.54 7.40
CA TYR A 666 -23.98 -56.84 8.28
C TYR A 666 -23.47 -55.53 7.66
N ASN A 667 -22.95 -54.65 8.52
CA ASN A 667 -22.25 -53.44 8.10
C ASN A 667 -20.74 -53.62 8.25
N THR A 668 -19.99 -53.13 7.27
CA THR A 668 -18.53 -53.14 7.28
C THR A 668 -17.95 -51.90 6.61
N THR A 669 -16.77 -51.51 7.06
CA THR A 669 -16.00 -50.38 6.56
C THR A 669 -14.77 -50.90 5.82
N LYS A 670 -14.54 -50.38 4.61
CA LYS A 670 -13.35 -50.69 3.81
C LYS A 670 -12.47 -49.45 3.70
N TYR A 671 -11.19 -49.63 4.01
CA TYR A 671 -10.19 -48.60 3.76
C TYR A 671 -9.86 -48.56 2.27
N LEU A 672 -9.93 -47.36 1.70
CA LEU A 672 -9.67 -47.09 0.30
C LEU A 672 -8.34 -46.34 0.18
N ASN A 673 -7.54 -46.70 -0.82
CA ASN A 673 -6.30 -45.99 -1.17
C ASN A 673 -6.36 -45.40 -2.59
N ASN A 674 -7.54 -45.42 -3.21
CA ASN A 674 -7.74 -45.06 -4.60
C ASN A 674 -7.64 -43.54 -4.79
N VAL A 675 -6.87 -43.14 -5.81
CA VAL A 675 -6.81 -41.76 -6.31
C VAL A 675 -7.54 -41.72 -7.65
N VAL A 676 -8.63 -40.97 -7.72
CA VAL A 676 -9.33 -40.71 -8.97
C VAL A 676 -8.81 -39.41 -9.56
N LYS A 677 -8.47 -39.42 -10.84
CA LYS A 677 -7.90 -38.28 -11.55
C LYS A 677 -8.85 -37.85 -12.66
N ILE A 678 -9.35 -36.62 -12.58
CA ILE A 678 -10.32 -36.07 -13.54
C ILE A 678 -9.71 -34.82 -14.18
N SER A 679 -9.71 -34.78 -15.52
CA SER A 679 -9.30 -33.59 -16.28
C SER A 679 -10.52 -32.74 -16.58
N LEU A 680 -10.36 -31.42 -16.48
CA LEU A 680 -11.42 -30.44 -16.69
C LEU A 680 -11.07 -29.57 -17.90
N ASP A 681 -12.04 -29.39 -18.80
CA ASP A 681 -11.95 -28.49 -19.96
C ASP A 681 -12.15 -27.02 -19.55
#